data_AF-A0A970A9X7-F1
#
_entry.id   AF-A0A970A9X7-F1
#
_cell.length_a   1.000
_cell.length_b   1.000
_cell.length_c   1.000
_cell.angle_alpha   90.00
_cell.angle_beta   90.00
_cell.angle_gamma   90.00
#
_symmetry.space_group_name_H-M   'P 1'
#
loop_
_entity.id
_entity.type
_entity.pdbx_description
1 polymer ?
#
loop_
_entity_poly.entity_id
_entity_poly.type
_entity_poly.pdbx_seq_one_letter_code
_entity_poly.pdbx_strand_id
1 'polypeptide(L)'
;MNNKKIRKTGVFFLFALMLFATVLLHAAPKEWTFMIYMAGDNNLENVAMRNINQLEKVGSTNAVNFVVQADRSGSYSSNVQGGWTGARRYYIHKDSDFEKISSPVLQDLGNTNMADPKVLVDFVAWAKQNYPAKRYALIIWNHGTGWKAIPQNRTVGSSVQNSNNRFISDPLAATLKKSVQEVDVNSISGLSHRQNNYSYGNSGMQIDVAQNIAYDDTSGTSMDLPSLQGALSEIHKILGQKLDIVGFDACLMQMAEVGHLASPHALYQVAAPDLEPERGWPYDVIAAKIASSPEIGSGAVAAFICDAFAKSYSNGSQGNTAVALSALNLSRAGQFNAALNAFASTAAKNISDIEKYEKARESSLKYSYTDYLDLCHFLTLLLKSDVAKDTQAAARNLLVATCGTKEQPGYVMKLAVNSPKFQESRGLSIFFPTRQGFRTHGEAYRSLSFARQTAWYSFLNEISSPRVSYLQIADVVAKDANNDGKFAPGETFTISLLIRNTGQQKAASAEALIESSSPYVMPKQAKANFTSLPLPGKQSLLQAFKLKIADNAPVNTEIPFKLTLSSQGMPASTLELGLTVQKGFEASGNMLLVLTDASTKSANVLKQMLQKNGAVPDVWDRMEDGEIRSEVLARYLNGWVLVSVQDSATEEGLTNSEIAVLDNFLGKGGRLLLNGQDMAFALRDHPFFPKRVKAKFVQDDVNVRVVTGVNFMGGQNITIFGGNGANNQKWPDEIDPMSGAKVLFKYNESARLMDDEIEIEHRVLKLGSASRGVVSKGAAAVSVTSGYKLMFFAFNIEAISTDVHRDGLMKEIVAFMKPNVAGELSNYAACVAEKIEPNMLDSYEDLLLEKTMMIENLEARILRQVKYDLQHKPGFDIELKQTIDDFSASASRDHVSGLVRKIRAILR
;
A
#
# COMPACT_ATOMS: atom_id res chain seq x y z
N MET A 1 68.21 92.15 -22.09
CA MET A 1 67.39 93.22 -21.47
C MET A 1 66.26 92.59 -20.66
N ASN A 2 66.32 92.76 -19.34
CA ASN A 2 65.23 92.95 -18.38
C ASN A 2 63.88 92.19 -18.50
N ASN A 3 63.68 91.36 -17.47
CA ASN A 3 62.58 91.40 -16.49
C ASN A 3 61.15 90.90 -16.83
N LYS A 4 60.80 89.82 -16.11
CA LYS A 4 59.69 89.68 -15.13
C LYS A 4 58.44 88.85 -15.50
N LYS A 5 58.26 87.84 -14.63
CA LYS A 5 57.02 87.31 -13.98
C LYS A 5 56.12 86.39 -14.81
N ILE A 6 56.16 85.08 -14.58
CA ILE A 6 55.51 84.29 -13.49
C ILE A 6 54.00 84.08 -13.71
N ARG A 7 53.67 82.80 -13.97
CA ARG A 7 52.43 82.02 -13.73
C ARG A 7 51.10 82.50 -14.33
N LYS A 8 50.65 81.79 -15.38
CA LYS A 8 49.24 81.48 -15.65
C LYS A 8 49.07 80.01 -16.07
N THR A 9 49.28 79.10 -15.12
CA THR A 9 48.67 77.75 -15.14
C THR A 9 47.46 77.81 -14.23
N GLY A 10 46.26 77.98 -14.81
CA GLY A 10 45.04 78.09 -14.01
C GLY A 10 43.89 78.80 -14.71
N VAL A 11 43.48 78.32 -15.89
CA VAL A 11 42.15 78.63 -16.47
C VAL A 11 41.53 77.41 -17.20
N PHE A 12 42.29 76.38 -17.56
CA PHE A 12 41.74 75.19 -18.23
C PHE A 12 41.28 74.04 -17.31
N PHE A 13 41.27 74.23 -15.98
CA PHE A 13 40.90 73.20 -15.01
C PHE A 13 39.56 73.43 -14.30
N LEU A 14 38.81 74.48 -14.65
CA LEU A 14 37.50 74.78 -14.05
C LEU A 14 36.30 74.55 -14.97
N PHE A 15 36.51 74.27 -16.26
CA PHE A 15 35.42 73.88 -17.18
C PHE A 15 35.33 72.37 -17.43
N ALA A 16 36.39 71.60 -17.12
CA ALA A 16 36.39 70.14 -17.21
C ALA A 16 35.88 69.43 -15.93
N LEU A 17 35.70 70.16 -14.83
CA LEU A 17 35.18 69.61 -13.57
C LEU A 17 33.66 69.79 -13.39
N MET A 18 32.98 70.50 -14.31
CA MET A 18 31.52 70.70 -14.30
C MET A 18 30.77 69.81 -15.30
N LEU A 19 31.46 68.92 -16.03
CA LEU A 19 30.85 67.99 -16.99
C LEU A 19 30.92 66.51 -16.58
N PHE A 20 31.36 66.20 -15.35
CA PHE A 20 31.34 64.85 -14.76
C PHE A 20 30.66 64.82 -13.38
N ALA A 21 29.70 65.71 -13.18
CA ALA A 21 28.75 65.62 -12.08
C ALA A 21 27.33 65.72 -12.64
N THR A 22 26.96 64.81 -13.54
CA THR A 22 25.60 64.27 -13.49
C THR A 22 25.50 63.57 -12.14
N VAL A 23 25.12 64.34 -11.13
CA VAL A 23 24.42 63.80 -9.97
C VAL A 23 23.29 62.99 -10.59
N LEU A 24 23.44 61.66 -10.60
CA LEU A 24 22.30 60.75 -10.69
C LEU A 24 21.43 61.18 -9.51
N LEU A 25 20.44 62.03 -9.77
CA LEU A 25 19.30 62.22 -8.89
C LEU A 25 18.65 60.83 -8.83
N HIS A 26 19.11 60.01 -7.90
CA HIS A 26 18.39 58.80 -7.53
C HIS A 26 17.07 59.31 -6.98
N ALA A 27 15.98 58.97 -7.66
CA ALA A 27 14.64 59.23 -7.15
C ALA A 27 14.58 58.72 -5.70
N ALA A 28 14.03 59.54 -4.81
CA ALA A 28 13.93 59.18 -3.40
C ALA A 28 13.26 57.79 -3.28
N PRO A 29 13.76 56.92 -2.38
CA PRO A 29 13.20 55.57 -2.26
C PRO A 29 11.71 55.65 -1.91
N LYS A 30 10.89 54.87 -2.62
CA LYS A 30 9.45 54.74 -2.34
C LYS A 30 9.23 54.05 -0.98
N GLU A 31 8.00 54.07 -0.46
CA GLU A 31 7.70 53.37 0.79
C GLU A 31 7.89 51.85 0.64
N TRP A 32 7.37 51.29 -0.45
CA TRP A 32 7.42 49.85 -0.70
C TRP A 32 7.89 49.49 -2.11
N THR A 33 8.62 48.38 -2.18
CA THR A 33 8.79 47.59 -3.41
C THR A 33 8.32 46.16 -3.15
N PHE A 34 7.27 45.75 -3.85
CA PHE A 34 6.79 44.37 -3.91
C PHE A 34 7.38 43.68 -5.13
N MET A 35 8.16 42.64 -4.88
CA MET A 35 8.83 41.81 -5.88
C MET A 35 8.09 40.48 -5.96
N ILE A 36 7.43 40.19 -7.08
CA ILE A 36 6.69 38.94 -7.28
C ILE A 36 7.41 38.08 -8.31
N TYR A 37 7.86 36.91 -7.87
CA TYR A 37 8.63 35.95 -8.66
C TYR A 37 7.71 34.77 -9.04
N MET A 38 7.23 34.76 -10.29
CA MET A 38 6.29 33.78 -10.81
C MET A 38 7.01 32.79 -11.73
N ALA A 39 7.43 31.65 -11.17
CA ALA A 39 7.96 30.55 -11.94
C ALA A 39 6.78 29.83 -12.63
N GLY A 40 6.33 30.33 -13.77
CA GLY A 40 5.11 29.88 -14.46
C GLY A 40 5.34 28.88 -15.57
N ASP A 41 6.58 28.43 -15.81
CA ASP A 41 6.89 27.30 -16.69
C ASP A 41 6.47 25.98 -16.02
N ASN A 42 5.15 25.80 -15.93
CA ASN A 42 4.45 24.60 -15.46
C ASN A 42 2.94 24.77 -15.67
N ASN A 43 2.14 23.80 -15.20
CA ASN A 43 0.69 23.81 -15.33
C ASN A 43 -0.05 24.98 -14.63
N LEU A 44 0.64 25.85 -13.87
CA LEU A 44 0.05 27.07 -13.32
C LEU A 44 0.23 28.30 -14.23
N GLU A 45 0.83 28.16 -15.42
CA GLU A 45 1.15 29.23 -16.37
C GLU A 45 0.01 30.25 -16.58
N ASN A 46 -1.22 29.76 -16.75
CA ASN A 46 -2.42 30.58 -16.96
C ASN A 46 -2.77 31.44 -15.72
N VAL A 47 -2.51 30.93 -14.52
CA VAL A 47 -2.77 31.64 -13.27
C VAL A 47 -1.75 32.76 -13.07
N ALA A 48 -0.48 32.54 -13.41
CA ALA A 48 0.53 33.60 -13.35
C ALA A 48 0.08 34.82 -14.18
N MET A 49 -0.45 34.60 -15.38
CA MET A 49 -0.97 35.69 -16.23
C MET A 49 -2.17 36.39 -15.60
N ARG A 50 -3.11 35.61 -15.04
CA ARG A 50 -4.26 36.15 -14.31
C ARG A 50 -3.84 37.00 -13.10
N ASN A 51 -2.81 36.60 -12.37
CA ASN A 51 -2.31 37.33 -11.21
C ASN A 51 -1.60 38.63 -11.61
N ILE A 52 -0.92 38.68 -12.77
CA ILE A 52 -0.39 39.94 -13.33
C ILE A 52 -1.54 40.91 -13.65
N ASN A 53 -2.59 40.46 -14.35
CA ASN A 53 -3.75 41.32 -14.63
C ASN A 53 -4.46 41.79 -13.34
N GLN A 54 -4.47 40.99 -12.27
CA GLN A 54 -4.96 41.43 -10.96
C GLN A 54 -4.11 42.58 -10.40
N LEU A 55 -2.79 42.52 -10.51
CA LEU A 55 -1.91 43.62 -10.11
C LEU A 55 -2.16 44.89 -10.95
N GLU A 56 -2.42 44.75 -12.25
CA GLU A 56 -2.69 45.85 -13.18
C GLU A 56 -4.00 46.61 -12.89
N LYS A 57 -4.94 46.02 -12.14
CA LYS A 57 -6.13 46.77 -11.67
C LYS A 57 -5.77 47.98 -10.80
N VAL A 58 -4.61 47.93 -10.17
CA VAL A 58 -4.12 48.96 -9.23
C VAL A 58 -2.87 49.64 -9.76
N GLY A 59 -1.88 48.85 -10.21
CA GLY A 59 -0.60 49.34 -10.70
C GLY A 59 0.32 49.93 -9.63
N SER A 60 1.56 50.21 -10.02
CA SER A 60 2.53 50.94 -9.21
C SER A 60 2.12 52.41 -9.05
N THR A 61 2.42 53.00 -7.89
CA THR A 61 2.07 54.39 -7.55
C THR A 61 3.32 55.23 -7.27
N ASN A 62 3.15 56.50 -6.90
CA ASN A 62 4.28 57.35 -6.47
C ASN A 62 4.92 56.88 -5.15
N ALA A 63 4.24 56.04 -4.37
CA ALA A 63 4.72 55.55 -3.07
C ALA A 63 4.99 54.03 -3.04
N VAL A 64 4.57 53.27 -4.05
CA VAL A 64 4.68 51.80 -4.07
C VAL A 64 5.11 51.33 -5.46
N ASN A 65 6.11 50.46 -5.52
CA ASN A 65 6.48 49.71 -6.73
C ASN A 65 5.91 48.29 -6.65
N PHE A 66 5.26 47.84 -7.73
CA PHE A 66 4.98 46.44 -7.98
C PHE A 66 5.80 46.00 -9.21
N VAL A 67 6.69 45.04 -9.02
CA VAL A 67 7.53 44.47 -10.09
C VAL A 67 7.40 42.97 -10.13
N VAL A 68 7.34 42.42 -11.33
CA VAL A 68 7.12 40.99 -11.57
C VAL A 68 8.24 40.44 -12.44
N GLN A 69 8.79 39.29 -12.09
CA GLN A 69 9.49 38.41 -13.03
C GLN A 69 8.62 37.17 -13.22
N ALA A 70 8.15 36.95 -14.45
CA ALA A 70 7.26 35.84 -14.78
C ALA A 70 7.80 35.04 -15.97
N ASP A 71 7.69 33.73 -15.85
CA ASP A 71 8.17 32.76 -16.84
C ASP A 71 7.03 31.92 -17.39
N ARG A 72 7.19 31.42 -18.62
CA ARG A 72 6.20 30.62 -19.34
C ARG A 72 6.86 29.60 -20.26
N SER A 73 6.30 28.39 -20.24
CA SER A 73 6.64 27.31 -21.18
C SER A 73 6.03 27.54 -22.58
N GLY A 74 4.83 28.12 -22.64
CA GLY A 74 3.96 28.17 -23.83
C GLY A 74 3.18 26.88 -24.09
N SER A 75 3.46 25.79 -23.38
CA SER A 75 2.84 24.47 -23.57
C SER A 75 1.51 24.31 -22.83
N TYR A 76 1.31 25.06 -21.74
CA TYR A 76 0.13 24.94 -20.88
C TYR A 76 -0.97 25.97 -21.18
N SER A 77 -0.66 27.03 -21.96
CA SER A 77 -1.66 27.99 -22.39
C SER A 77 -1.40 28.53 -23.79
N SER A 78 -2.32 28.27 -24.70
CA SER A 78 -2.27 28.73 -26.10
C SER A 78 -2.86 30.13 -26.31
N ASN A 79 -3.54 30.68 -25.30
CA ASN A 79 -4.36 31.90 -25.41
C ASN A 79 -3.71 33.15 -24.76
N VAL A 80 -2.41 33.14 -24.49
CA VAL A 80 -1.71 34.31 -23.92
C VAL A 80 -1.27 35.26 -25.03
N GLN A 81 -1.60 36.54 -24.86
CA GLN A 81 -1.31 37.59 -25.83
C GLN A 81 0.18 37.64 -26.18
N GLY A 82 0.46 37.62 -27.49
CA GLY A 82 1.82 37.67 -28.02
C GLY A 82 2.56 36.32 -28.03
N GLY A 83 1.95 35.23 -27.55
CA GLY A 83 2.47 33.87 -27.70
C GLY A 83 3.90 33.66 -27.18
N TRP A 84 4.33 34.46 -26.21
CA TRP A 84 5.71 34.47 -25.74
C TRP A 84 6.04 33.27 -24.85
N THR A 85 7.32 32.95 -24.75
CA THR A 85 7.90 31.89 -23.90
C THR A 85 9.17 32.40 -23.24
N GLY A 86 9.67 31.71 -22.21
CA GLY A 86 10.82 32.14 -21.40
C GLY A 86 10.44 33.23 -20.40
N ALA A 87 11.40 33.80 -19.68
CA ALA A 87 11.16 34.71 -18.56
C ALA A 87 11.19 36.19 -18.95
N ARG A 88 10.33 37.00 -18.33
CA ARG A 88 10.22 38.45 -18.56
C ARG A 88 10.09 39.24 -17.27
N ARG A 89 10.57 40.48 -17.28
CA ARG A 89 10.42 41.45 -16.18
C ARG A 89 9.46 42.56 -16.54
N TYR A 90 8.57 42.87 -15.61
CA TYR A 90 7.52 43.88 -15.75
C TYR A 90 7.60 44.88 -14.59
N TYR A 91 7.32 46.14 -14.90
CA TYR A 91 6.87 47.11 -13.92
C TYR A 91 5.38 47.30 -14.11
N ILE A 92 4.59 47.05 -13.07
CA ILE A 92 3.14 46.95 -13.22
C ILE A 92 2.55 48.35 -13.35
N HIS A 93 1.87 48.58 -14.47
CA HIS A 93 1.08 49.78 -14.72
C HIS A 93 -0.41 49.51 -14.46
N LYS A 94 -1.14 50.58 -14.11
CA LYS A 94 -2.58 50.46 -14.00
C LYS A 94 -3.21 50.44 -15.39
N ASP A 95 -4.13 49.52 -15.61
CA ASP A 95 -4.99 49.53 -16.80
C ASP A 95 -6.46 49.22 -16.48
N SER A 96 -7.26 49.12 -17.54
CA SER A 96 -8.67 48.74 -17.48
C SER A 96 -8.97 47.46 -18.27
N ASP A 97 -7.97 46.75 -18.78
CA ASP A 97 -8.15 45.50 -19.54
C ASP A 97 -7.73 44.32 -18.66
N PHE A 98 -8.70 43.67 -18.05
CA PHE A 98 -8.45 42.62 -17.07
C PHE A 98 -8.13 41.25 -17.69
N GLU A 99 -8.12 41.16 -19.01
CA GLU A 99 -7.87 39.93 -19.76
C GLU A 99 -6.49 39.94 -20.45
N LYS A 100 -5.78 41.08 -20.44
CA LYS A 100 -4.53 41.27 -21.18
C LYS A 100 -3.48 42.04 -20.38
N ILE A 101 -2.27 41.48 -20.35
CA ILE A 101 -1.12 42.16 -19.75
C ILE A 101 -0.71 43.33 -20.63
N SER A 102 -0.91 44.55 -20.13
CA SER A 102 -0.55 45.79 -20.84
C SER A 102 0.74 46.44 -20.31
N SER A 103 1.23 45.97 -19.16
CA SER A 103 2.44 46.47 -18.53
C SER A 103 3.66 46.29 -19.44
N PRO A 104 4.56 47.28 -19.49
CA PRO A 104 5.74 47.23 -20.34
C PRO A 104 6.67 46.10 -19.91
N VAL A 105 7.12 45.32 -20.91
CA VAL A 105 8.24 44.39 -20.75
C VAL A 105 9.53 45.22 -20.64
N LEU A 106 10.15 45.20 -19.48
CA LEU A 106 11.39 45.94 -19.22
C LEU A 106 12.63 45.14 -19.62
N GLN A 107 12.53 43.82 -19.55
CA GLN A 107 13.59 42.91 -19.94
C GLN A 107 12.98 41.57 -20.35
N ASP A 108 13.41 41.06 -21.50
CA ASP A 108 13.17 39.68 -21.93
C ASP A 108 14.44 38.88 -21.60
N LEU A 109 14.32 37.86 -20.75
CA LEU A 109 15.41 37.03 -20.26
C LEU A 109 15.55 35.75 -21.11
N GLY A 110 14.60 35.47 -22.00
CA GLY A 110 14.54 34.22 -22.75
C GLY A 110 14.36 33.00 -21.83
N ASN A 111 14.67 31.81 -22.35
CA ASN A 111 14.57 30.57 -21.58
C ASN A 111 15.47 30.64 -20.33
N THR A 112 14.86 30.63 -19.15
CA THR A 112 15.53 30.89 -17.88
C THR A 112 15.04 29.88 -16.85
N ASN A 113 15.95 29.10 -16.26
CA ASN A 113 15.57 28.18 -15.20
C ASN A 113 15.18 28.96 -13.92
N MET A 114 13.88 29.09 -13.68
CA MET A 114 13.36 29.83 -12.53
C MET A 114 13.55 29.10 -11.20
N ALA A 115 13.97 27.83 -11.21
CA ALA A 115 14.37 27.08 -10.03
C ALA A 115 15.82 27.39 -9.57
N ASP A 116 16.65 28.01 -10.41
CA ASP A 116 18.03 28.38 -10.03
C ASP A 116 17.99 29.50 -8.98
N PRO A 117 18.53 29.29 -7.76
CA PRO A 117 18.56 30.33 -6.72
C PRO A 117 19.26 31.63 -7.17
N LYS A 118 20.18 31.58 -8.14
CA LYS A 118 20.83 32.78 -8.69
C LYS A 118 19.86 33.66 -9.45
N VAL A 119 18.91 33.09 -10.18
CA VAL A 119 17.91 33.85 -10.95
C VAL A 119 17.00 34.65 -10.01
N LEU A 120 16.62 34.05 -8.87
CA LEU A 120 15.88 34.74 -7.81
C LEU A 120 16.70 35.89 -7.19
N VAL A 121 17.97 35.63 -6.87
CA VAL A 121 18.91 36.65 -6.34
C VAL A 121 19.08 37.81 -7.32
N ASP A 122 19.27 37.52 -8.61
CA ASP A 122 19.43 38.49 -9.68
C ASP A 122 18.18 39.35 -9.89
N PHE A 123 16.99 38.76 -9.74
CA PHE A 123 15.73 39.50 -9.78
C PHE A 123 15.66 40.53 -8.65
N VAL A 124 16.01 40.15 -7.42
CA VAL A 124 15.98 41.07 -6.28
C VAL A 124 17.06 42.16 -6.42
N ALA A 125 18.25 41.81 -6.90
CA ALA A 125 19.30 42.79 -7.18
C ALA A 125 18.84 43.84 -8.21
N TRP A 126 18.25 43.38 -9.31
CA TRP A 126 17.67 44.25 -10.33
C TRP A 126 16.55 45.14 -9.76
N ALA A 127 15.63 44.57 -8.98
CA ALA A 127 14.53 45.31 -8.38
C ALA A 127 15.02 46.37 -7.39
N LYS A 128 16.01 46.05 -6.55
CA LYS A 128 16.64 46.99 -5.62
C LYS A 128 17.32 48.16 -6.34
N GLN A 129 18.03 47.86 -7.43
CA GLN A 129 18.75 48.86 -8.21
C GLN A 129 17.81 49.84 -8.92
N ASN A 130 16.75 49.32 -9.54
CA ASN A 130 15.86 50.12 -10.40
C ASN A 130 14.67 50.71 -9.64
N TYR A 131 14.24 50.07 -8.56
CA TYR A 131 13.06 50.43 -7.78
C TYR A 131 13.38 50.45 -6.28
N PRO A 132 14.28 51.35 -5.84
CA PRO A 132 14.64 51.43 -4.43
C PRO A 132 13.42 51.86 -3.60
N ALA A 133 13.21 51.16 -2.50
CA ALA A 133 12.24 51.47 -1.46
C ALA A 133 12.84 51.38 -0.06
N LYS A 134 12.08 51.87 0.93
CA LYS A 134 12.38 51.69 2.35
C LYS A 134 12.06 50.27 2.80
N ARG A 135 10.96 49.69 2.32
CA ARG A 135 10.50 48.34 2.68
C ARG A 135 10.42 47.42 1.46
N TYR A 136 10.77 46.15 1.64
CA TYR A 136 10.79 45.15 0.57
C TYR A 136 9.97 43.92 0.93
N ALA A 137 9.04 43.57 0.05
CA ALA A 137 8.33 42.30 0.10
C ALA A 137 8.77 41.44 -1.10
N LEU A 138 9.11 40.19 -0.85
CA LEU A 138 9.41 39.19 -1.87
C LEU A 138 8.36 38.08 -1.81
N ILE A 139 7.61 37.90 -2.89
CA ILE A 139 6.61 36.85 -3.02
C ILE A 139 7.12 35.82 -4.03
N ILE A 140 7.31 34.59 -3.59
CA ILE A 140 7.69 33.45 -4.43
C ILE A 140 6.42 32.67 -4.73
N TRP A 141 6.05 32.63 -6.00
CA TRP A 141 4.79 32.07 -6.49
C TRP A 141 5.09 30.83 -7.34
N ASN A 142 4.51 29.68 -6.96
CA ASN A 142 4.57 28.39 -7.69
C ASN A 142 3.78 27.31 -6.90
N HIS A 143 3.90 26.05 -7.31
CA HIS A 143 3.78 24.89 -6.43
C HIS A 143 4.76 24.92 -5.25
N GLY A 144 4.41 24.15 -4.22
CA GLY A 144 5.27 23.91 -3.07
C GLY A 144 4.96 22.56 -2.43
N THR A 145 5.96 21.97 -1.79
CA THR A 145 5.81 20.70 -1.05
C THR A 145 6.37 20.80 0.37
N GLY A 146 6.65 22.01 0.84
CA GLY A 146 7.36 22.24 2.08
C GLY A 146 8.84 21.88 1.95
N TRP A 147 9.29 20.88 2.71
CA TRP A 147 10.70 20.46 2.69
C TRP A 147 10.96 19.17 1.90
N LYS A 148 9.91 18.41 1.56
CA LYS A 148 10.05 17.11 0.93
C LYS A 148 10.17 17.25 -0.59
N ALA A 149 11.28 16.77 -1.13
CA ALA A 149 11.39 16.43 -2.54
C ALA A 149 10.50 15.21 -2.85
N ILE A 150 9.60 15.34 -3.82
CA ILE A 150 8.96 14.18 -4.45
C ILE A 150 9.97 13.60 -5.46
N PRO A 151 10.31 12.30 -5.48
CA PRO A 151 11.28 11.78 -6.46
C PRO A 151 10.69 11.56 -7.86
N GLN A 152 11.47 11.84 -8.91
CA GLN A 152 11.21 11.38 -10.27
C GLN A 152 11.39 9.85 -10.32
N ASN A 153 10.45 9.15 -10.96
CA ASN A 153 10.30 7.68 -11.01
C ASN A 153 9.74 6.98 -9.77
N ARG A 154 8.40 7.03 -9.64
CA ARG A 154 7.59 5.81 -9.45
C ARG A 154 6.41 5.89 -10.40
N THR A 155 6.18 4.86 -11.20
CA THR A 155 4.89 4.61 -11.83
C THR A 155 3.82 4.73 -10.75
N VAL A 156 3.03 5.79 -10.76
CA VAL A 156 1.84 5.90 -9.91
C VAL A 156 0.80 4.98 -10.51
N GLY A 157 0.94 3.68 -10.23
CA GLY A 157 -0.24 2.87 -10.02
C GLY A 157 -0.91 3.44 -8.78
N SER A 158 -1.94 4.26 -9.00
CA SER A 158 -2.98 4.63 -8.03
C SER A 158 -2.57 4.48 -6.56
N SER A 159 -1.95 5.52 -6.00
CA SER A 159 -1.85 5.68 -4.54
C SER A 159 -2.41 7.03 -4.12
N VAL A 160 -3.71 7.22 -4.35
CA VAL A 160 -4.54 7.74 -3.26
C VAL A 160 -4.47 6.65 -2.19
N GLN A 161 -3.61 6.84 -1.18
CA GLN A 161 -3.58 5.94 -0.03
C GLN A 161 -4.92 6.04 0.69
N ASN A 162 -5.81 5.14 0.33
CA ASN A 162 -6.77 4.60 1.26
C ASN A 162 -5.94 3.89 2.33
N SER A 163 -5.97 4.42 3.55
CA SER A 163 -5.34 3.84 4.71
C SER A 163 -5.89 2.43 4.93
N ASN A 164 -5.08 1.41 4.65
CA ASN A 164 -5.17 0.09 5.28
C ASN A 164 -3.81 -0.61 5.19
N ASN A 165 -3.25 -0.92 6.36
CA ASN A 165 -2.06 -1.75 6.57
C ASN A 165 -2.03 -2.96 5.62
N ARG A 166 -0.88 -3.20 4.96
CA ARG A 166 -0.22 -4.51 4.94
C ARG A 166 1.17 -4.45 4.32
N PHE A 167 2.02 -5.29 4.90
CA PHE A 167 3.42 -5.54 4.62
C PHE A 167 3.62 -6.11 3.22
N ILE A 168 4.52 -5.54 2.42
CA ILE A 168 5.29 -6.27 1.41
C ILE A 168 6.73 -5.73 1.46
N SER A 169 7.64 -6.61 1.84
CA SER A 169 9.09 -6.46 1.68
C SER A 169 9.45 -6.59 0.20
N ASP A 170 10.12 -5.60 -0.37
CA ASP A 170 10.72 -5.72 -1.71
C ASP A 170 12.24 -6.00 -1.58
N PRO A 171 12.75 -7.15 -2.04
CA PRO A 171 14.16 -7.50 -1.98
C PRO A 171 14.84 -7.24 -3.33
N LEU A 172 15.65 -6.17 -3.42
CA LEU A 172 16.62 -6.02 -4.51
C LEU A 172 17.95 -5.48 -3.99
N ALA A 173 18.71 -6.34 -3.31
CA ALA A 173 20.16 -6.23 -3.27
C ALA A 173 20.81 -7.59 -2.93
N ALA A 174 21.77 -7.97 -3.78
CA ALA A 174 22.83 -8.95 -3.57
C ALA A 174 22.57 -10.44 -3.87
N THR A 175 22.71 -10.77 -5.16
CA THR A 175 23.25 -12.05 -5.63
C THR A 175 24.71 -12.22 -5.16
N LEU A 176 25.08 -13.47 -4.80
CA LEU A 176 26.43 -14.05 -4.56
C LEU A 176 26.94 -14.14 -3.09
N LYS A 177 26.64 -15.25 -2.40
CA LYS A 177 27.57 -16.39 -2.18
C LYS A 177 27.01 -17.46 -1.22
N LYS A 178 27.13 -18.70 -1.70
CA LYS A 178 27.09 -20.06 -1.10
C LYS A 178 26.91 -20.26 0.42
N SER A 179 26.03 -21.24 0.69
CA SER A 179 25.94 -22.23 1.79
C SER A 179 25.62 -21.74 3.20
N VAL A 180 24.43 -22.09 3.71
CA VAL A 180 24.18 -23.09 4.79
C VAL A 180 22.67 -23.13 5.12
N GLN A 181 22.13 -24.36 5.12
CA GLN A 181 20.92 -24.96 5.73
C GLN A 181 19.73 -24.11 6.24
N GLU A 182 18.58 -24.41 5.64
CA GLU A 182 17.21 -24.60 6.16
C GLU A 182 16.86 -24.11 7.58
N VAL A 183 15.91 -23.16 7.65
CA VAL A 183 14.84 -23.15 8.67
C VAL A 183 13.54 -22.75 7.96
N ASP A 184 12.60 -23.69 7.97
CA ASP A 184 11.25 -23.62 7.39
C ASP A 184 10.32 -22.79 8.30
N VAL A 185 9.59 -21.82 7.74
CA VAL A 185 8.69 -20.92 8.52
C VAL A 185 7.29 -20.92 7.92
N ASN A 186 6.46 -21.85 8.38
CA ASN A 186 5.02 -21.85 8.15
C ASN A 186 4.35 -20.86 9.13
N SER A 187 3.74 -19.79 8.61
CA SER A 187 2.82 -18.92 9.37
C SER A 187 1.58 -18.61 8.54
N ILE A 188 0.44 -19.17 8.97
CA ILE A 188 -0.90 -18.96 8.42
C ILE A 188 -1.57 -17.81 9.18
N SER A 189 -2.19 -16.91 8.42
CA SER A 189 -2.97 -15.75 8.88
C SER A 189 -4.45 -16.09 9.05
N GLY A 190 -5.02 -15.73 10.21
CA GLY A 190 -6.48 -15.74 10.43
C GLY A 190 -6.91 -14.48 11.14
N LEU A 191 -7.14 -13.37 10.40
CA LEU A 191 -7.88 -12.19 10.84
C LEU A 191 -8.39 -11.42 9.59
N SER A 192 -9.71 -11.26 9.46
CA SER A 192 -10.40 -10.67 8.30
C SER A 192 -10.78 -9.20 8.51
N HIS A 193 -10.73 -8.38 7.45
CA HIS A 193 -11.38 -7.05 7.33
C HIS A 193 -11.89 -6.86 5.89
N ARG A 194 -13.14 -6.39 5.71
CA ARG A 194 -13.84 -6.16 4.42
C ARG A 194 -13.64 -4.72 3.90
N GLN A 195 -13.50 -4.54 2.58
CA GLN A 195 -13.78 -3.26 1.88
C GLN A 195 -14.45 -3.47 0.50
N ASN A 196 -15.40 -2.58 0.18
CA ASN A 196 -16.13 -2.50 -1.10
C ASN A 196 -15.49 -1.46 -2.03
N ASN A 197 -15.49 -1.72 -3.35
CA ASN A 197 -15.00 -0.81 -4.40
C ASN A 197 -16.14 -0.12 -5.17
N TYR A 198 -15.96 1.15 -5.51
CA TYR A 198 -16.61 1.85 -6.64
C TYR A 198 -15.53 2.56 -7.47
N SER A 199 -15.65 2.51 -8.79
CA SER A 199 -14.72 3.05 -9.79
C SER A 199 -15.35 4.20 -10.58
N TYR A 200 -14.55 5.20 -10.99
CA TYR A 200 -14.81 6.02 -12.18
C TYR A 200 -13.50 6.59 -12.79
N GLY A 201 -13.33 6.36 -14.10
CA GLY A 201 -12.97 7.38 -15.11
C GLY A 201 -11.52 7.85 -15.27
N ASN A 202 -10.89 7.42 -16.36
CA ASN A 202 -9.52 7.73 -16.81
C ASN A 202 -9.46 8.97 -17.73
N SER A 203 -8.38 9.76 -17.66
CA SER A 203 -7.81 10.47 -18.84
C SER A 203 -6.36 10.86 -18.54
N GLY A 204 -5.43 10.40 -19.38
CA GLY A 204 -4.00 10.46 -19.16
C GLY A 204 -3.38 11.85 -19.31
N MET A 205 -2.43 12.14 -18.42
CA MET A 205 -1.42 13.18 -18.56
C MET A 205 -0.10 12.58 -18.04
N GLN A 206 0.94 12.56 -18.86
CA GLN A 206 2.30 12.24 -18.41
C GLN A 206 2.72 13.33 -17.42
N ILE A 207 3.07 12.96 -16.19
CA ILE A 207 3.61 13.89 -15.19
C ILE A 207 4.95 13.32 -14.71
N ASP A 208 6.02 14.03 -15.05
CA ASP A 208 7.40 13.79 -14.60
C ASP A 208 7.63 14.67 -13.34
N VAL A 209 7.92 14.13 -12.14
CA VAL A 209 7.81 14.92 -10.87
C VAL A 209 9.07 14.91 -10.00
N ALA A 210 9.62 16.11 -9.69
CA ALA A 210 10.26 16.38 -8.38
C ALA A 210 10.09 17.82 -7.87
N GLN A 211 9.62 18.04 -6.62
CA GLN A 211 9.29 19.40 -6.12
C GLN A 211 9.72 19.73 -4.68
N ASN A 212 10.12 21.00 -4.45
CA ASN A 212 10.21 21.74 -3.19
C ASN A 212 9.54 23.13 -3.29
N ILE A 213 10.05 24.06 -4.11
CA ILE A 213 9.35 25.29 -4.55
C ILE A 213 9.91 25.78 -5.89
N ALA A 214 9.19 26.67 -6.60
CA ALA A 214 9.64 27.30 -7.85
C ALA A 214 10.00 26.27 -8.93
N TYR A 215 9.06 25.37 -9.20
CA TYR A 215 9.19 24.33 -10.21
C TYR A 215 9.19 24.88 -11.64
N ASP A 216 10.05 24.30 -12.47
CA ASP A 216 10.30 24.67 -13.86
C ASP A 216 10.32 23.40 -14.72
N ASP A 217 9.26 23.20 -15.51
CA ASP A 217 9.02 22.00 -16.33
C ASP A 217 10.05 21.89 -17.45
N THR A 218 10.33 22.98 -18.17
CA THR A 218 11.32 23.01 -19.25
C THR A 218 12.71 22.60 -18.76
N SER A 219 13.09 23.01 -17.54
CA SER A 219 14.39 22.66 -16.94
C SER A 219 14.36 21.32 -16.19
N GLY A 220 13.18 20.79 -15.85
CA GLY A 220 13.00 19.59 -15.03
C GLY A 220 13.52 19.75 -13.59
N THR A 221 13.53 20.97 -13.06
CA THR A 221 14.14 21.28 -11.74
C THR A 221 13.20 22.06 -10.82
N SER A 222 13.49 22.01 -9.51
CA SER A 222 12.86 22.85 -8.49
C SER A 222 13.90 23.33 -7.47
N MET A 223 13.60 24.41 -6.76
CA MET A 223 14.47 24.98 -5.74
C MET A 223 14.26 24.25 -4.41
N ASP A 224 15.31 23.60 -3.89
CA ASP A 224 15.28 22.98 -2.57
C ASP A 224 15.46 24.00 -1.43
N LEU A 225 15.12 23.60 -0.19
CA LEU A 225 15.21 24.49 0.96
C LEU A 225 16.64 24.98 1.27
N PRO A 226 17.70 24.15 1.17
CA PRO A 226 19.07 24.64 1.30
C PRO A 226 19.44 25.72 0.28
N SER A 227 19.04 25.56 -0.99
CA SER A 227 19.28 26.55 -2.05
C SER A 227 18.50 27.83 -1.80
N LEU A 228 17.23 27.71 -1.39
CA LEU A 228 16.41 28.86 -0.98
C LEU A 228 17.03 29.62 0.21
N GLN A 229 17.56 28.90 1.21
CA GLN A 229 18.27 29.53 2.33
C GLN A 229 19.50 30.32 1.83
N GLY A 230 20.26 29.74 0.90
CA GLY A 230 21.38 30.42 0.24
C GLY A 230 20.93 31.70 -0.49
N ALA A 231 19.86 31.61 -1.27
CA ALA A 231 19.30 32.76 -1.99
C ALA A 231 18.85 33.88 -1.04
N LEU A 232 18.10 33.56 0.02
CA LEU A 232 17.66 34.54 1.02
C LEU A 232 18.83 35.20 1.75
N SER A 233 19.92 34.47 1.96
CA SER A 233 21.16 35.00 2.52
C SER A 233 21.80 36.06 1.62
N GLU A 234 21.95 35.77 0.33
CA GLU A 234 22.48 36.73 -0.63
C GLU A 234 21.54 37.92 -0.83
N ILE A 235 20.22 37.68 -0.88
CA ILE A 235 19.20 38.74 -0.96
C ILE A 235 19.31 39.71 0.21
N HIS A 236 19.44 39.21 1.45
CA HIS A 236 19.63 40.07 2.62
C HIS A 236 20.89 40.96 2.46
N LYS A 237 22.01 40.40 1.97
CA LYS A 237 23.23 41.18 1.72
C LYS A 237 23.02 42.26 0.66
N ILE A 238 22.36 41.93 -0.45
CA ILE A 238 22.06 42.85 -1.56
C ILE A 238 21.16 44.00 -1.12
N LEU A 239 20.12 43.70 -0.32
CA LEU A 239 19.20 44.73 0.17
C LEU A 239 19.85 45.61 1.24
N GLY A 240 20.87 45.11 1.94
CA GLY A 240 21.49 45.77 3.10
C GLY A 240 20.60 45.76 4.35
N GLN A 241 19.47 45.05 4.29
CA GLN A 241 18.47 44.92 5.34
C GLN A 241 17.66 43.63 5.15
N LYS A 242 16.97 43.19 6.21
CA LYS A 242 16.03 42.07 6.10
C LYS A 242 14.88 42.45 5.17
N LEU A 243 14.33 41.45 4.48
CA LEU A 243 13.02 41.58 3.86
C LEU A 243 11.98 41.91 4.94
N ASP A 244 11.09 42.86 4.65
CA ASP A 244 9.95 43.10 5.51
C ASP A 244 9.01 41.89 5.49
N ILE A 245 8.76 41.35 4.30
CA ILE A 245 7.90 40.17 4.10
C ILE A 245 8.56 39.23 3.10
N VAL A 246 8.68 37.97 3.47
CA VAL A 246 8.83 36.87 2.52
C VAL A 246 7.49 36.13 2.45
N GLY A 247 6.89 36.12 1.27
CA GLY A 247 5.65 35.41 1.00
C GLY A 247 5.90 34.18 0.15
N PHE A 248 5.24 33.09 0.48
CA PHE A 248 5.18 31.91 -0.35
C PHE A 248 3.73 31.73 -0.76
N ASP A 249 3.39 32.14 -1.98
CA ASP A 249 2.10 31.82 -2.62
C ASP A 249 2.28 30.44 -3.26
N ALA A 250 2.40 29.45 -2.38
CA ALA A 250 2.80 28.09 -2.68
C ALA A 250 2.39 27.12 -1.56
N CYS A 251 2.00 25.93 -1.94
CA CYS A 251 1.50 24.89 -1.02
C CYS A 251 2.51 24.53 0.08
N LEU A 252 2.01 24.28 1.30
CA LEU A 252 2.75 23.63 2.39
C LEU A 252 3.99 24.39 2.91
N MET A 253 4.17 25.67 2.56
CA MET A 253 5.37 26.43 2.90
C MET A 253 5.35 27.03 4.32
N GLN A 254 4.23 26.97 5.04
CA GLN A 254 4.12 27.48 6.41
C GLN A 254 4.55 26.45 7.46
N MET A 255 5.80 25.98 7.34
CA MET A 255 6.41 25.02 8.25
C MET A 255 7.43 25.68 9.20
N ALA A 256 7.66 25.06 10.36
CA ALA A 256 8.71 25.47 11.30
C ALA A 256 10.10 25.46 10.64
N GLU A 257 10.35 24.48 9.77
CA GLU A 257 11.56 24.32 8.96
C GLU A 257 11.81 25.53 8.04
N VAL A 258 10.76 25.99 7.35
CA VAL A 258 10.83 27.15 6.44
C VAL A 258 10.93 28.46 7.23
N GLY A 259 10.18 28.59 8.33
CA GLY A 259 10.33 29.74 9.22
C GLY A 259 11.74 29.88 9.79
N HIS A 260 12.37 28.76 10.17
CA HIS A 260 13.74 28.75 10.68
C HIS A 260 14.74 29.26 9.66
N LEU A 261 14.68 28.79 8.41
CA LEU A 261 15.60 29.23 7.36
C LEU A 261 15.36 30.69 6.94
N ALA A 262 14.11 31.18 6.99
CA ALA A 262 13.78 32.56 6.62
C ALA A 262 14.13 33.58 7.72
N SER A 263 14.11 33.19 9.00
CA SER A 263 14.22 34.11 10.14
C SER A 263 15.47 35.02 10.19
N PRO A 264 16.66 34.62 9.69
CA PRO A 264 17.81 35.52 9.65
C PRO A 264 17.66 36.61 8.57
N HIS A 265 16.76 36.44 7.61
CA HIS A 265 16.70 37.22 6.37
C HIS A 265 15.40 38.01 6.17
N ALA A 266 14.34 37.71 6.95
CA ALA A 266 13.06 38.41 6.88
C ALA A 266 12.49 38.76 8.27
N LEU A 267 11.58 39.73 8.32
CA LEU A 267 10.83 40.10 9.53
C LEU A 267 9.54 39.31 9.69
N TYR A 268 8.83 39.08 8.58
CA TYR A 268 7.59 38.30 8.55
C TYR A 268 7.61 37.28 7.42
N GLN A 269 7.03 36.10 7.68
CA GLN A 269 6.72 35.10 6.66
C GLN A 269 5.21 34.99 6.51
N VAL A 270 4.71 34.86 5.29
CA VAL A 270 3.29 34.55 5.00
C VAL A 270 3.20 33.37 4.05
N ALA A 271 2.50 32.30 4.44
CA ALA A 271 2.34 31.08 3.64
C ALA A 271 1.16 30.22 4.15
N ALA A 272 0.77 29.20 3.39
CA ALA A 272 -0.17 28.20 3.87
C ALA A 272 0.51 26.98 4.52
N PRO A 273 -0.05 26.46 5.62
CA PRO A 273 0.42 25.21 6.22
C PRO A 273 -0.16 23.96 5.51
N ASP A 274 -1.16 24.15 4.65
CA ASP A 274 -1.79 23.13 3.82
C ASP A 274 -1.61 23.46 2.33
N LEU A 275 -2.28 22.72 1.44
CA LEU A 275 -2.41 23.07 0.03
C LEU A 275 -3.13 24.42 -0.15
N GLU A 276 -2.65 25.21 -1.12
CA GLU A 276 -3.31 26.42 -1.61
C GLU A 276 -4.01 26.11 -2.94
N PRO A 277 -5.22 26.64 -3.19
CA PRO A 277 -5.87 26.50 -4.49
C PRO A 277 -5.06 27.22 -5.57
N GLU A 278 -5.07 26.67 -6.79
CA GLU A 278 -4.26 27.13 -7.93
C GLU A 278 -4.26 28.65 -8.14
N ARG A 279 -5.41 29.30 -7.91
CA ARG A 279 -5.62 30.75 -8.12
C ARG A 279 -4.76 31.66 -7.26
N GLY A 280 -4.16 31.14 -6.18
CA GLY A 280 -3.24 31.86 -5.30
C GLY A 280 -3.85 33.06 -4.58
N TRP A 281 -3.03 34.06 -4.29
CA TRP A 281 -3.41 35.24 -3.50
C TRP A 281 -4.26 36.26 -4.28
N PRO A 282 -5.18 37.00 -3.61
CA PRO A 282 -5.97 38.05 -4.24
C PRO A 282 -5.15 39.33 -4.45
N TYR A 283 -4.27 39.33 -5.45
CA TYR A 283 -3.29 40.40 -5.68
C TYR A 283 -3.89 41.79 -5.91
N ASP A 284 -5.08 41.89 -6.50
CA ASP A 284 -5.79 43.17 -6.69
C ASP A 284 -6.19 43.80 -5.35
N VAL A 285 -6.74 42.98 -4.43
CA VAL A 285 -7.12 43.40 -3.08
C VAL A 285 -5.89 43.80 -2.25
N ILE A 286 -4.82 43.01 -2.35
CA ILE A 286 -3.56 43.27 -1.63
C ILE A 286 -2.92 44.56 -2.14
N ALA A 287 -2.75 44.70 -3.46
CA ALA A 287 -2.18 45.88 -4.07
C ALA A 287 -2.99 47.15 -3.74
N ALA A 288 -4.33 47.09 -3.79
CA ALA A 288 -5.20 48.21 -3.46
C ALA A 288 -5.01 48.68 -2.01
N LYS A 289 -4.87 47.73 -1.06
CA LYS A 289 -4.64 48.07 0.35
C LYS A 289 -3.32 48.81 0.54
N ILE A 290 -2.25 48.31 -0.06
CA ILE A 290 -0.91 48.89 0.08
C ILE A 290 -0.84 50.25 -0.63
N ALA A 291 -1.39 50.36 -1.84
CA ALA A 291 -1.43 51.61 -2.60
C ALA A 291 -2.22 52.72 -1.88
N SER A 292 -3.32 52.37 -1.21
CA SER A 292 -4.14 53.32 -0.45
C SER A 292 -3.58 53.67 0.94
N SER A 293 -2.61 52.91 1.44
CA SER A 293 -2.06 53.09 2.78
C SER A 293 -0.55 52.73 2.81
N PRO A 294 0.32 53.40 2.04
CA PRO A 294 1.70 52.97 1.83
C PRO A 294 2.54 52.93 3.11
N GLU A 295 2.20 53.74 4.12
CA GLU A 295 2.91 53.75 5.41
C GLU A 295 2.58 52.57 6.32
N ILE A 296 1.59 51.73 5.97
CA ILE A 296 1.14 50.58 6.77
C ILE A 296 2.31 49.69 7.19
N GLY A 297 2.40 49.40 8.49
CA GLY A 297 3.49 48.59 9.04
C GLY A 297 3.52 47.17 8.48
N SER A 298 4.72 46.62 8.30
CA SER A 298 4.96 45.33 7.64
C SER A 298 4.18 44.16 8.25
N GLY A 299 4.07 44.12 9.59
CA GLY A 299 3.25 43.10 10.28
C GLY A 299 1.75 43.23 10.01
N ALA A 300 1.25 44.46 9.84
CA ALA A 300 -0.16 44.69 9.49
C ALA A 300 -0.44 44.33 8.03
N VAL A 301 0.52 44.52 7.12
CA VAL A 301 0.43 44.00 5.74
C VAL A 301 0.39 42.47 5.75
N ALA A 302 1.31 41.82 6.46
CA ALA A 302 1.33 40.35 6.56
C ALA A 302 0.01 39.79 7.10
N ALA A 303 -0.53 40.38 8.17
CA ALA A 303 -1.82 39.98 8.71
C ALA A 303 -2.99 40.23 7.74
N PHE A 304 -2.96 41.35 7.01
CA PHE A 304 -3.98 41.68 6.00
C PHE A 304 -3.98 40.68 4.84
N ILE A 305 -2.80 40.23 4.38
CA ILE A 305 -2.70 39.22 3.32
C ILE A 305 -3.45 37.94 3.74
N CYS A 306 -3.26 37.46 4.97
CA CYS A 306 -3.99 36.29 5.49
C CYS A 306 -5.50 36.50 5.47
N ASP A 307 -5.98 37.64 5.99
CA ASP A 307 -7.41 37.95 6.02
C ASP A 307 -8.01 38.08 4.61
N ALA A 308 -7.31 38.76 3.70
CA ALA A 308 -7.72 38.93 2.32
C ALA A 308 -7.80 37.58 1.60
N PHE A 309 -6.80 36.72 1.77
CA PHE A 309 -6.76 35.38 1.20
C PHE A 309 -7.96 34.53 1.67
N ALA A 310 -8.13 34.34 2.98
CA ALA A 310 -9.22 33.54 3.52
C ALA A 310 -10.60 34.08 3.08
N LYS A 311 -10.78 35.41 3.06
CA LYS A 311 -12.02 36.04 2.59
C LYS A 311 -12.26 35.83 1.10
N SER A 312 -11.22 35.86 0.28
CA SER A 312 -11.33 35.70 -1.17
C SER A 312 -11.81 34.31 -1.62
N TYR A 313 -11.65 33.31 -0.74
CA TYR A 313 -12.13 31.94 -0.94
C TYR A 313 -13.45 31.64 -0.21
N SER A 314 -14.15 32.65 0.33
CA SER A 314 -15.47 32.52 0.95
C SER A 314 -16.56 33.05 0.01
N ASN A 315 -16.74 32.40 -1.13
CA ASN A 315 -17.53 32.91 -2.27
C ASN A 315 -17.02 34.27 -2.79
N GLY A 316 -15.70 34.46 -2.79
CA GLY A 316 -15.04 35.70 -3.19
C GLY A 316 -14.40 35.63 -4.57
N SER A 317 -13.49 36.58 -4.85
CA SER A 317 -12.80 36.72 -6.13
C SER A 317 -11.94 35.51 -6.52
N GLN A 318 -11.52 34.71 -5.54
CA GLN A 318 -10.71 33.52 -5.77
C GLN A 318 -11.53 32.23 -5.74
N GLY A 319 -12.76 32.25 -5.23
CA GLY A 319 -13.71 31.14 -5.35
C GLY A 319 -14.31 30.74 -4.01
N ASN A 320 -14.60 29.45 -3.86
CA ASN A 320 -15.19 28.87 -2.64
C ASN A 320 -14.50 27.55 -2.28
N THR A 321 -13.34 27.65 -1.64
CA THR A 321 -12.50 26.50 -1.28
C THR A 321 -12.02 26.64 0.15
N ALA A 322 -11.92 25.53 0.88
CA ALA A 322 -11.38 25.54 2.23
C ALA A 322 -9.89 25.91 2.19
N VAL A 323 -9.50 27.00 2.86
CA VAL A 323 -8.12 27.47 2.91
C VAL A 323 -7.66 27.86 4.32
N ALA A 324 -6.35 27.85 4.52
CA ALA A 324 -5.67 28.36 5.70
C ALA A 324 -4.40 29.12 5.29
N LEU A 325 -4.21 30.34 5.77
CA LEU A 325 -2.99 31.12 5.59
C LEU A 325 -2.58 31.72 6.94
N SER A 326 -1.29 31.68 7.25
CA SER A 326 -0.78 32.25 8.49
C SER A 326 0.39 33.20 8.23
N ALA A 327 0.63 34.08 9.20
CA ALA A 327 1.78 34.96 9.22
C ALA A 327 2.62 34.70 10.46
N LEU A 328 3.92 34.51 10.27
CA LEU A 328 4.90 34.38 11.36
C LEU A 328 5.57 35.73 11.62
N ASN A 329 5.82 36.01 12.90
CA ASN A 329 6.75 37.05 13.30
C ASN A 329 8.14 36.44 13.53
N LEU A 330 9.01 36.59 12.54
CA LEU A 330 10.34 35.96 12.54
C LEU A 330 11.29 36.56 13.57
N SER A 331 11.01 37.74 14.12
CA SER A 331 11.76 38.28 15.26
C SER A 331 11.62 37.42 16.52
N ARG A 332 10.58 36.56 16.59
CA ARG A 332 10.34 35.62 17.70
C ARG A 332 10.94 34.23 17.48
N ALA A 333 11.60 33.99 16.33
CA ALA A 333 12.17 32.69 16.00
C ALA A 333 13.16 32.18 17.07
N GLY A 334 13.96 33.07 17.69
CA GLY A 334 14.87 32.69 18.77
C GLY A 334 14.15 32.13 20.01
N GLN A 335 13.05 32.77 20.43
CA GLN A 335 12.23 32.29 21.55
C GLN A 335 11.54 30.97 21.21
N PHE A 336 10.99 30.85 19.99
CA PHE A 336 10.37 29.62 19.50
C PHE A 336 11.38 28.46 19.48
N ASN A 337 12.55 28.64 18.87
CA ASN A 337 13.59 27.61 18.77
C ASN A 337 14.11 27.18 20.14
N ALA A 338 14.29 28.11 21.08
CA ALA A 338 14.69 27.79 22.45
C ALA A 338 13.64 26.92 23.16
N ALA A 339 12.35 27.26 23.03
CA ALA A 339 11.27 26.47 23.62
C ALA A 339 11.12 25.10 22.93
N LEU A 340 11.32 25.03 21.61
CA LEU A 340 11.28 23.78 20.84
C LEU A 340 12.40 22.85 21.29
N ASN A 341 13.62 23.38 21.44
CA ASN A 341 14.76 22.63 21.92
C ASN A 341 14.56 22.10 23.35
N ALA A 342 14.00 22.92 24.24
CA ALA A 342 13.68 22.51 25.61
C ALA A 342 12.63 21.39 25.63
N PHE A 343 11.57 21.49 24.83
CA PHE A 343 10.58 20.44 24.68
C PHE A 343 11.18 19.15 24.12
N ALA A 344 11.81 19.21 22.96
CA ALA A 344 12.36 18.05 22.27
C ALA A 344 13.39 17.29 23.13
N SER A 345 14.28 18.03 23.81
CA SER A 345 15.28 17.41 24.71
C SER A 345 14.63 16.76 25.94
N THR A 346 13.61 17.40 26.52
CA THR A 346 12.90 16.87 27.69
C THR A 346 12.07 15.63 27.32
N ALA A 347 11.36 15.67 26.19
CA ALA A 347 10.58 14.55 25.69
C ALA A 347 11.48 13.36 25.32
N ALA A 348 12.63 13.61 24.68
CA ALA A 348 13.63 12.57 24.40
C ALA A 348 14.22 11.95 25.68
N LYS A 349 14.44 12.75 26.73
CA LYS A 349 14.87 12.25 28.04
C LYS A 349 13.80 11.32 28.65
N ASN A 350 12.53 11.67 28.51
CA ASN A 350 11.37 10.94 29.03
C ASN A 350 10.78 9.95 28.01
N ILE A 351 11.63 9.26 27.24
CA ILE A 351 11.21 8.38 26.14
C ILE A 351 10.29 7.22 26.57
N SER A 352 10.18 6.92 27.86
CA SER A 352 9.16 5.99 28.39
C SER A 352 7.72 6.43 28.09
N ASP A 353 7.49 7.72 27.79
CA ASP A 353 6.20 8.25 27.35
C ASP A 353 5.97 8.13 25.83
N ILE A 354 6.80 7.39 25.09
CA ILE A 354 6.76 7.27 23.62
C ILE A 354 5.36 7.03 23.04
N GLU A 355 4.57 6.13 23.64
CA GLU A 355 3.21 5.83 23.18
C GLU A 355 2.25 7.02 23.34
N LYS A 356 2.47 7.86 24.36
CA LYS A 356 1.71 9.11 24.56
C LYS A 356 2.07 10.14 23.50
N TYR A 357 3.36 10.23 23.11
CA TYR A 357 3.81 11.09 22.02
C TYR A 357 3.22 10.64 20.68
N GLU A 358 3.26 9.35 20.39
CA GLU A 358 2.69 8.78 19.17
C GLU A 358 1.17 8.90 19.13
N LYS A 359 0.47 8.69 20.25
CA LYS A 359 -0.99 8.88 20.31
C LYS A 359 -1.38 10.35 20.08
N ALA A 360 -0.66 11.29 20.68
CA ALA A 360 -0.89 12.72 20.44
C ALA A 360 -0.61 13.08 18.98
N ARG A 361 0.50 12.58 18.39
CA ARG A 361 0.82 12.70 16.96
C ARG A 361 -0.32 12.17 16.08
N GLU A 362 -0.82 10.96 16.35
CA GLU A 362 -1.89 10.37 15.55
C GLU A 362 -3.21 11.16 15.60
N SER A 363 -3.51 11.74 16.75
CA SER A 363 -4.75 12.49 16.98
C SER A 363 -4.65 13.95 16.52
N SER A 364 -3.45 14.43 16.20
CA SER A 364 -3.22 15.82 15.78
C SER A 364 -3.81 16.10 14.40
N LEU A 365 -4.09 17.38 14.16
CA LEU A 365 -4.49 17.86 12.84
C LEU A 365 -3.30 17.64 11.91
N LYS A 366 -3.52 16.82 10.89
CA LYS A 366 -2.59 16.57 9.80
C LYS A 366 -3.06 17.42 8.62
N TYR A 367 -2.13 18.10 7.97
CA TYR A 367 -2.40 18.77 6.69
C TYR A 367 -2.39 17.72 5.56
N SER A 368 -2.33 18.15 4.30
CA SER A 368 -2.42 17.23 3.15
C SER A 368 -1.34 16.14 3.17
N TYR A 369 -0.18 16.38 3.79
CA TYR A 369 0.78 15.33 4.12
C TYR A 369 0.58 14.86 5.57
N THR A 370 0.40 13.56 5.78
CA THR A 370 0.05 12.96 7.08
C THR A 370 1.14 13.07 8.15
N ASP A 371 2.33 13.50 7.76
CA ASP A 371 3.47 13.79 8.63
C ASP A 371 3.80 15.28 8.74
N TYR A 372 2.93 16.14 8.20
CA TYR A 372 2.94 17.59 8.37
C TYR A 372 1.83 17.94 9.35
N LEU A 373 2.21 18.13 10.62
CA LEU A 373 1.26 18.28 11.73
C LEU A 373 1.17 19.72 12.19
N ASP A 374 -0.03 20.15 12.60
CA ASP A 374 -0.15 21.38 13.37
C ASP A 374 0.52 21.23 14.75
N LEU A 375 1.59 22.00 14.97
CA LEU A 375 2.42 21.89 16.17
C LEU A 375 1.64 22.25 17.45
N CYS A 376 0.79 23.28 17.41
CA CYS A 376 0.06 23.69 18.61
C CYS A 376 -1.08 22.73 18.94
N HIS A 377 -1.74 22.13 17.95
CA HIS A 377 -2.73 21.09 18.21
C HIS A 377 -2.08 19.85 18.82
N PHE A 378 -0.93 19.42 18.30
CA PHE A 378 -0.13 18.35 18.90
C PHE A 378 0.18 18.61 20.39
N LEU A 379 0.71 19.78 20.70
CA LEU A 379 1.03 20.15 22.09
C LEU A 379 -0.22 20.23 22.97
N THR A 380 -1.34 20.70 22.44
CA THR A 380 -2.62 20.76 23.17
C THR A 380 -3.13 19.37 23.53
N LEU A 381 -3.03 18.40 22.61
CA LEU A 381 -3.40 17.01 22.88
C LEU A 381 -2.43 16.35 23.85
N LEU A 382 -1.14 16.63 23.72
CA LEU A 382 -0.12 16.13 24.62
C LEU A 382 -0.33 16.63 26.06
N LEU A 383 -0.74 17.88 26.26
CA LEU A 383 -1.07 18.44 27.57
C LEU A 383 -2.33 17.84 28.20
N LYS A 384 -3.19 17.18 27.42
CA LYS A 384 -4.34 16.39 27.93
C LYS A 384 -3.95 14.97 28.33
N SER A 385 -2.73 14.54 28.00
CA SER A 385 -2.22 13.22 28.34
C SER A 385 -1.38 13.26 29.62
N ASP A 386 -1.26 12.11 30.29
CA ASP A 386 -0.50 11.98 31.55
C ASP A 386 1.00 11.77 31.30
N VAL A 387 1.64 12.65 30.52
CA VAL A 387 3.11 12.63 30.32
C VAL A 387 3.83 13.21 31.54
N ALA A 388 5.14 12.93 31.66
CA ALA A 388 5.98 13.43 32.73
C ALA A 388 5.84 14.95 32.95
N LYS A 389 5.85 15.38 34.21
CA LYS A 389 5.55 16.78 34.60
C LYS A 389 6.47 17.81 33.95
N ASP A 390 7.75 17.50 33.79
CA ASP A 390 8.71 18.35 33.09
C ASP A 390 8.45 18.40 31.58
N THR A 391 8.06 17.28 30.95
CA THR A 391 7.56 17.27 29.56
C THR A 391 6.30 18.14 29.41
N GLN A 392 5.34 18.05 30.33
CA GLN A 392 4.13 18.91 30.31
C GLN A 392 4.51 20.39 30.41
N ALA A 393 5.43 20.75 31.31
CA ALA A 393 5.88 22.13 31.45
C ALA A 393 6.58 22.65 30.18
N ALA A 394 7.47 21.84 29.59
CA ALA A 394 8.16 22.20 28.35
C ALA A 394 7.19 22.31 27.16
N ALA A 395 6.21 21.41 27.06
CA ALA A 395 5.16 21.46 26.04
C ALA A 395 4.30 22.72 26.17
N ARG A 396 3.93 23.12 27.40
CA ARG A 396 3.19 24.37 27.66
C ARG A 396 4.00 25.60 27.25
N ASN A 397 5.30 25.63 27.56
CA ASN A 397 6.17 26.74 27.18
C ASN A 397 6.32 26.85 25.65
N LEU A 398 6.47 25.73 24.95
CA LEU A 398 6.50 25.71 23.48
C LEU A 398 5.16 26.16 22.88
N LEU A 399 4.04 25.70 23.45
CA LEU A 399 2.71 26.11 23.00
C LEU A 399 2.53 27.63 23.11
N VAL A 400 2.93 28.23 24.23
CA VAL A 400 2.89 29.69 24.44
C VAL A 400 3.87 30.43 23.51
N ALA A 401 5.09 29.94 23.34
CA ALA A 401 6.06 30.56 22.42
C ALA A 401 5.58 30.53 20.96
N THR A 402 4.85 29.48 20.57
CA THR A 402 4.37 29.28 19.20
C THR A 402 3.07 30.04 18.94
N CYS A 403 2.05 29.82 19.78
CA CYS A 403 0.69 30.31 19.57
C CYS A 403 0.33 31.56 20.37
N GLY A 404 1.18 31.98 21.30
CA GLY A 404 0.95 33.15 22.14
C GLY A 404 -0.08 32.92 23.24
N THR A 405 -0.41 34.00 23.94
CA THR A 405 -1.51 34.12 24.88
C THR A 405 -2.46 35.24 24.43
N LYS A 406 -3.48 35.56 25.22
CA LYS A 406 -4.34 36.72 24.94
C LYS A 406 -3.56 38.04 25.05
N GLU A 407 -2.52 38.07 25.88
CA GLU A 407 -1.75 39.27 26.23
C GLU A 407 -0.48 39.42 25.38
N GLN A 408 0.08 38.32 24.87
CA GLN A 408 1.31 38.34 24.06
C GLN A 408 1.17 37.50 22.80
N PRO A 409 1.45 38.06 21.60
CA PRO A 409 1.40 37.28 20.36
C PRO A 409 2.45 36.18 20.37
N GLY A 410 2.18 35.07 19.68
CA GLY A 410 3.14 33.98 19.50
C GLY A 410 4.11 34.21 18.35
N TYR A 411 4.88 33.18 18.04
CA TYR A 411 5.60 33.08 16.77
C TYR A 411 4.65 33.12 15.58
N VAL A 412 3.52 32.41 15.66
CA VAL A 412 2.37 32.62 14.78
C VAL A 412 1.66 33.91 15.23
N MET A 413 1.77 34.94 14.40
CA MET A 413 1.19 36.25 14.67
C MET A 413 -0.27 36.31 14.23
N LYS A 414 -0.60 35.64 13.12
CA LYS A 414 -1.94 35.64 12.53
C LYS A 414 -2.21 34.30 11.87
N LEU A 415 -3.43 33.79 12.06
CA LEU A 415 -4.01 32.72 11.25
C LEU A 415 -5.34 33.23 10.69
N ALA A 416 -5.60 32.96 9.42
CA ALA A 416 -6.89 33.16 8.79
C ALA A 416 -7.33 31.84 8.12
N VAL A 417 -8.56 31.42 8.40
CA VAL A 417 -9.20 30.21 7.86
C VAL A 417 -10.63 30.55 7.48
N ASN A 418 -11.22 29.81 6.54
CA ASN A 418 -12.61 30.00 6.13
C ASN A 418 -13.50 28.75 6.26
N SER A 419 -12.96 27.64 6.78
CA SER A 419 -13.64 26.35 6.80
C SER A 419 -13.44 25.62 8.13
N PRO A 420 -14.47 24.89 8.62
CA PRO A 420 -14.33 23.98 9.77
C PRO A 420 -13.24 22.92 9.59
N LYS A 421 -12.81 22.61 8.35
CA LYS A 421 -11.64 21.75 8.06
C LYS A 421 -10.42 22.14 8.90
N PHE A 422 -10.23 23.45 9.13
CA PHE A 422 -9.08 24.00 9.84
C PHE A 422 -9.41 24.49 11.25
N GLN A 423 -10.50 24.03 11.87
CA GLN A 423 -10.92 24.50 13.21
C GLN A 423 -9.85 24.26 14.29
N GLU A 424 -9.09 23.16 14.18
CA GLU A 424 -7.99 22.84 15.09
C GLU A 424 -6.64 23.38 14.62
N SER A 425 -6.60 24.02 13.44
CA SER A 425 -5.38 24.63 12.94
C SER A 425 -5.02 25.84 13.79
N ARG A 426 -3.74 25.99 14.05
CA ARG A 426 -3.11 27.14 14.66
C ARG A 426 -2.00 27.71 13.77
N GLY A 427 -1.84 27.17 12.57
CA GLY A 427 -1.20 27.84 11.45
C GLY A 427 0.31 27.61 11.32
N LEU A 428 0.88 26.64 12.03
CA LEU A 428 2.27 26.26 11.87
C LEU A 428 2.41 24.75 11.80
N SER A 429 2.86 24.28 10.63
CA SER A 429 3.17 22.87 10.42
C SER A 429 4.58 22.53 10.90
N ILE A 430 4.81 21.27 11.25
CA ILE A 430 6.14 20.71 11.52
C ILE A 430 6.18 19.26 11.02
N PHE A 431 7.35 18.82 10.54
CA PHE A 431 7.52 17.42 10.18
C PHE A 431 7.55 16.53 11.43
N PHE A 432 6.51 15.72 11.62
CA PHE A 432 6.44 14.69 12.66
C PHE A 432 5.88 13.37 12.08
N PRO A 433 6.76 12.55 11.47
CA PRO A 433 6.36 11.31 10.82
C PRO A 433 6.07 10.17 11.80
N THR A 434 5.48 9.10 11.28
CA THR A 434 5.56 7.77 11.93
C THR A 434 7.01 7.29 11.96
N ARG A 435 7.32 6.26 12.76
CA ARG A 435 8.67 5.65 12.75
C ARG A 435 9.10 5.20 11.34
N GLN A 436 8.17 4.67 10.56
CA GLN A 436 8.46 4.28 9.17
C GLN A 436 8.71 5.50 8.28
N GLY A 437 7.92 6.57 8.43
CA GLY A 437 8.18 7.82 7.71
C GLY A 437 9.53 8.42 8.08
N PHE A 438 9.95 8.35 9.35
CA PHE A 438 11.28 8.78 9.77
C PHE A 438 12.40 7.91 9.18
N ARG A 439 12.22 6.58 9.11
CA ARG A 439 13.19 5.71 8.41
C ARG A 439 13.32 6.03 6.93
N THR A 440 12.23 6.45 6.30
CA THR A 440 12.18 6.77 4.87
C THR A 440 12.82 8.13 4.57
N HIS A 441 12.58 9.13 5.42
CA HIS A 441 12.90 10.52 5.13
C HIS A 441 13.93 11.16 6.07
N GLY A 442 14.32 10.48 7.14
CA GLY A 442 15.16 11.02 8.21
C GLY A 442 16.53 11.46 7.71
N GLU A 443 17.17 10.69 6.83
CA GLU A 443 18.48 11.07 6.27
C GLU A 443 18.40 12.38 5.45
N ALA A 444 17.41 12.49 4.56
CA ALA A 444 17.18 13.72 3.80
C ALA A 444 16.82 14.90 4.73
N TYR A 445 15.96 14.67 5.73
CA TYR A 445 15.57 15.69 6.71
C TYR A 445 16.76 16.23 7.49
N ARG A 446 17.73 15.37 7.83
CA ARG A 446 18.96 15.73 8.55
C ARG A 446 19.79 16.78 7.82
N SER A 447 19.64 16.93 6.50
CA SER A 447 20.36 17.93 5.71
C SER A 447 19.88 19.37 5.98
N LEU A 448 18.67 19.55 6.49
CA LEU A 448 18.08 20.87 6.74
C LEU A 448 18.78 21.60 7.90
N SER A 449 18.91 22.93 7.79
CA SER A 449 19.46 23.75 8.88
C SER A 449 18.64 23.62 10.16
N PHE A 450 17.31 23.55 10.07
CA PHE A 450 16.41 23.30 11.20
C PHE A 450 16.74 22.00 11.93
N ALA A 451 16.89 20.88 11.21
CA ALA A 451 17.22 19.59 11.79
C ALA A 451 18.61 19.56 12.46
N ARG A 452 19.58 20.30 11.92
CA ARG A 452 20.96 20.37 12.47
C ARG A 452 21.11 21.32 13.65
N GLN A 453 20.30 22.38 13.71
CA GLN A 453 20.46 23.47 14.69
C GLN A 453 19.42 23.42 15.81
N THR A 454 18.42 22.54 15.72
CA THR A 454 17.43 22.30 16.76
C THR A 454 17.54 20.86 17.29
N ALA A 455 16.96 20.60 18.46
CA ALA A 455 16.89 19.27 19.04
C ALA A 455 15.74 18.41 18.45
N TRP A 456 14.98 18.94 17.49
CA TRP A 456 13.81 18.25 16.92
C TRP A 456 14.20 16.95 16.22
N TYR A 457 15.24 16.97 15.39
CA TYR A 457 15.75 15.77 14.72
C TYR A 457 16.11 14.66 15.72
N SER A 458 16.85 15.02 16.77
CA SER A 458 17.28 14.08 17.81
C SER A 458 16.07 13.46 18.53
N PHE A 459 15.02 14.25 18.78
CA PHE A 459 13.77 13.74 19.34
C PHE A 459 13.05 12.77 18.41
N LEU A 460 12.92 13.11 17.11
CA LEU A 460 12.34 12.19 16.13
C LEU A 460 13.13 10.88 16.01
N ASN A 461 14.47 10.95 16.06
CA ASN A 461 15.34 9.79 16.05
C ASN A 461 15.15 8.93 17.30
N GLU A 462 15.04 9.56 18.48
CA GLU A 462 14.80 8.88 19.75
C GLU A 462 13.43 8.17 19.76
N ILE A 463 12.39 8.73 19.14
CA ILE A 463 11.11 8.03 18.95
C ILE A 463 11.25 6.86 17.97
N SER A 464 11.93 7.07 16.84
CA SER A 464 12.05 6.05 15.80
C SER A 464 12.86 4.83 16.25
N SER A 465 13.92 5.05 17.01
CA SER A 465 14.75 3.99 17.60
C SER A 465 15.27 4.47 18.96
N PRO A 466 14.52 4.20 20.05
CA PRO A 466 14.90 4.62 21.39
C PRO A 466 16.29 4.12 21.78
N ARG A 467 17.05 4.93 22.52
CA ARG A 467 18.40 4.57 22.99
C ARG A 467 18.42 3.40 23.97
N VAL A 468 17.26 3.06 24.54
CA VAL A 468 17.03 1.93 25.45
C VAL A 468 16.50 0.72 24.69
N SER A 469 16.33 -0.43 25.35
CA SER A 469 15.65 -1.58 24.75
C SER A 469 14.14 -1.33 24.68
N TYR A 470 13.50 -1.65 23.55
CA TYR A 470 12.05 -1.46 23.40
C TYR A 470 11.43 -2.59 22.60
N LEU A 471 10.73 -3.48 23.30
CA LEU A 471 10.15 -4.69 22.74
C LEU A 471 8.70 -4.48 22.37
N GLN A 472 8.33 -4.95 21.19
CA GLN A 472 6.96 -4.91 20.67
C GLN A 472 6.55 -6.30 20.17
N ILE A 473 5.29 -6.65 20.39
CA ILE A 473 4.66 -7.82 19.77
C ILE A 473 4.42 -7.45 18.30
N ALA A 474 5.16 -8.09 17.40
CA ALA A 474 5.02 -7.89 15.96
C ALA A 474 3.95 -8.81 15.36
N ASP A 475 3.83 -10.03 15.89
CA ASP A 475 2.85 -11.02 15.45
C ASP A 475 2.61 -12.10 16.52
N VAL A 476 1.55 -12.90 16.36
CA VAL A 476 1.16 -14.00 17.24
C VAL A 476 0.86 -15.24 16.41
N VAL A 477 1.54 -16.34 16.73
CA VAL A 477 1.35 -17.63 16.06
C VAL A 477 0.70 -18.60 17.03
N ALA A 478 -0.51 -19.04 16.71
CA ALA A 478 -1.18 -20.13 17.42
C ALA A 478 -0.97 -21.45 16.67
N LYS A 479 -0.67 -22.52 17.38
CA LYS A 479 -0.45 -23.86 16.83
C LYS A 479 -1.19 -24.91 17.64
N ASP A 480 -2.16 -25.56 17.03
CA ASP A 480 -2.92 -26.68 17.57
C ASP A 480 -2.03 -27.92 17.80
N ALA A 481 -2.41 -28.81 18.71
CA ALA A 481 -1.54 -29.91 19.12
C ALA A 481 -1.52 -31.05 18.10
N ASN A 482 -2.61 -31.24 17.36
CA ASN A 482 -2.73 -32.31 16.37
C ASN A 482 -2.30 -31.88 14.94
N ASN A 483 -1.98 -30.58 14.76
CA ASN A 483 -1.59 -29.91 13.52
C ASN A 483 -2.63 -30.01 12.38
N ASP A 484 -3.89 -30.30 12.69
CA ASP A 484 -4.97 -30.31 11.72
C ASP A 484 -5.59 -28.94 11.50
N GLY A 485 -5.09 -27.90 12.18
CA GLY A 485 -5.47 -26.53 11.91
C GLY A 485 -6.75 -26.08 12.53
N LYS A 486 -7.46 -26.99 13.19
CA LYS A 486 -8.70 -26.65 13.86
C LYS A 486 -8.52 -26.61 15.35
N PHE A 487 -9.01 -25.53 15.93
CA PHE A 487 -9.01 -25.36 17.37
C PHE A 487 -10.31 -25.94 17.93
N ALA A 488 -10.33 -27.27 18.11
CA ALA A 488 -11.52 -28.01 18.52
C ALA A 488 -11.73 -28.03 20.06
N PRO A 489 -12.98 -28.23 20.53
CA PRO A 489 -13.26 -28.46 21.95
C PRO A 489 -12.40 -29.59 22.51
N GLY A 490 -11.75 -29.33 23.66
CA GLY A 490 -10.85 -30.28 24.31
C GLY A 490 -9.41 -30.28 23.81
N GLU A 491 -9.11 -29.54 22.74
CA GLU A 491 -7.76 -29.50 22.18
C GLU A 491 -6.81 -28.58 22.96
N THR A 492 -5.56 -29.01 23.10
CA THR A 492 -4.47 -28.13 23.56
C THR A 492 -3.81 -27.43 22.38
N PHE A 493 -3.36 -26.20 22.58
CA PHE A 493 -2.61 -25.45 21.59
C PHE A 493 -1.51 -24.62 22.25
N THR A 494 -0.58 -24.13 21.44
CA THR A 494 0.50 -23.26 21.87
C THR A 494 0.39 -21.90 21.22
N ILE A 495 0.81 -20.86 21.93
CA ILE A 495 0.92 -19.50 21.42
C ILE A 495 2.39 -19.10 21.46
N SER A 496 2.92 -18.66 20.32
CA SER A 496 4.23 -18.06 20.18
C SER A 496 4.11 -16.58 19.81
N LEU A 497 4.99 -15.75 20.35
CA LEU A 497 5.01 -14.31 20.09
C LEU A 497 6.20 -14.00 19.18
N LEU A 498 5.95 -13.37 18.04
CA LEU A 498 7.02 -12.75 17.26
C LEU A 498 7.34 -11.41 17.91
N ILE A 499 8.44 -11.37 18.66
CA ILE A 499 8.86 -10.17 19.38
C ILE A 499 9.92 -9.44 18.55
N ARG A 500 9.78 -8.12 18.42
CA ARG A 500 10.76 -7.24 17.77
C ARG A 500 11.35 -6.27 18.79
N ASN A 501 12.68 -6.11 18.76
CA ASN A 501 13.34 -5.03 19.50
C ASN A 501 13.57 -3.83 18.58
N THR A 502 12.83 -2.76 18.81
CA THR A 502 12.93 -1.50 18.04
C THR A 502 13.90 -0.48 18.64
N GLY A 503 14.35 -0.75 19.87
CA GLY A 503 15.35 0.04 20.57
C GLY A 503 16.78 -0.29 20.15
N GLN A 504 17.73 0.50 20.65
CA GLN A 504 19.16 0.41 20.35
C GLN A 504 19.93 -0.51 21.32
N GLN A 505 19.32 -0.89 22.45
CA GLN A 505 19.93 -1.77 23.44
C GLN A 505 19.26 -3.14 23.49
N LYS A 506 20.04 -4.15 23.89
CA LYS A 506 19.52 -5.50 24.17
C LYS A 506 18.69 -5.47 25.45
N ALA A 507 17.51 -6.06 25.43
CA ALA A 507 16.70 -6.29 26.63
C ALA A 507 17.28 -7.46 27.44
N ALA A 508 17.39 -7.29 28.77
CA ALA A 508 17.86 -8.34 29.67
C ALA A 508 16.78 -9.40 29.93
N SER A 509 15.54 -8.95 30.13
CA SER A 509 14.37 -9.81 30.33
C SER A 509 13.08 -9.13 29.89
N ALA A 510 12.05 -9.95 29.66
CA ALA A 510 10.69 -9.52 29.39
C ALA A 510 9.69 -10.52 29.97
N GLU A 511 8.53 -10.03 30.40
CA GLU A 511 7.40 -10.85 30.83
C GLU A 511 6.27 -10.67 29.83
N ALA A 512 5.72 -11.77 29.32
CA ALA A 512 4.47 -11.78 28.56
C ALA A 512 3.34 -12.34 29.42
N LEU A 513 2.19 -11.68 29.36
CA LEU A 513 0.94 -12.06 30.02
C LEU A 513 -0.12 -12.29 28.95
N ILE A 514 -0.84 -13.41 29.03
CA ILE A 514 -2.07 -13.63 28.27
C ILE A 514 -3.26 -13.70 29.21
N GLU A 515 -4.36 -13.06 28.82
CA GLU A 515 -5.62 -13.03 29.57
C GLU A 515 -6.79 -13.29 28.62
N SER A 516 -7.78 -14.06 29.07
CA SER A 516 -9.05 -14.23 28.37
C SER A 516 -10.22 -14.06 29.33
N SER A 517 -11.24 -13.33 28.89
CA SER A 517 -12.53 -13.26 29.60
C SER A 517 -13.40 -14.50 29.38
N SER A 518 -13.08 -15.34 28.38
CA SER A 518 -13.88 -16.51 28.01
C SER A 518 -13.84 -17.62 29.06
N PRO A 519 -14.96 -18.31 29.34
CA PRO A 519 -14.96 -19.54 30.13
C PRO A 519 -14.40 -20.76 29.38
N TYR A 520 -14.17 -20.65 28.06
CA TYR A 520 -13.85 -21.79 27.19
C TYR A 520 -12.36 -22.02 26.95
N VAL A 521 -11.47 -21.37 27.71
CA VAL A 521 -10.03 -21.60 27.65
C VAL A 521 -9.45 -21.77 29.05
N MET A 522 -8.48 -22.69 29.18
CA MET A 522 -7.78 -22.95 30.42
C MET A 522 -6.25 -23.05 30.21
N PRO A 523 -5.44 -22.42 31.09
CA PRO A 523 -5.86 -21.43 32.08
C PRO A 523 -6.36 -20.13 31.43
N LYS A 524 -7.22 -19.36 32.13
CA LYS A 524 -7.72 -18.05 31.65
C LYS A 524 -6.66 -16.96 31.64
N GLN A 525 -5.59 -17.17 32.40
CA GLN A 525 -4.43 -16.28 32.48
C GLN A 525 -3.16 -17.11 32.57
N ALA A 526 -2.12 -16.72 31.84
CA ALA A 526 -0.80 -17.35 31.93
C ALA A 526 0.32 -16.32 31.73
N LYS A 527 1.48 -16.59 32.32
CA LYS A 527 2.68 -15.76 32.21
C LYS A 527 3.84 -16.54 31.58
N ALA A 528 4.65 -15.84 30.80
CA ALA A 528 5.88 -16.36 30.20
C ALA A 528 7.02 -15.36 30.44
N ASN A 529 8.19 -15.85 30.85
CA ASN A 529 9.37 -15.02 31.07
C ASN A 529 10.44 -15.34 30.04
N PHE A 530 11.04 -14.32 29.45
CA PHE A 530 12.07 -14.45 28.44
C PHE A 530 13.38 -13.82 28.92
N THR A 531 14.48 -14.55 28.74
CA THR A 531 15.87 -14.06 28.96
C THR A 531 16.69 -14.04 27.66
N SER A 532 16.26 -14.81 26.66
CA SER A 532 16.82 -14.81 25.30
C SER A 532 15.90 -14.02 24.39
N LEU A 533 16.23 -12.74 24.21
CA LEU A 533 15.42 -11.75 23.50
C LEU A 533 16.13 -11.27 22.23
N PRO A 534 15.37 -10.79 21.22
CA PRO A 534 15.94 -10.29 19.98
C PRO A 534 16.94 -9.15 20.21
N LEU A 535 18.05 -9.20 19.47
CA LEU A 535 19.00 -8.10 19.40
C LEU A 535 18.34 -6.83 18.80
N PRO A 536 18.91 -5.64 19.04
CA PRO A 536 18.46 -4.40 18.41
C PRO A 536 18.20 -4.55 16.91
N GLY A 537 17.03 -4.10 16.45
CA GLY A 537 16.61 -4.18 15.05
C GLY A 537 16.28 -5.59 14.53
N LYS A 538 16.29 -6.62 15.39
CA LYS A 538 15.94 -7.99 15.04
C LYS A 538 14.59 -8.41 15.63
N GLN A 539 14.11 -9.55 15.16
CA GLN A 539 12.90 -10.20 15.65
C GLN A 539 13.16 -11.68 15.93
N SER A 540 12.40 -12.27 16.86
CA SER A 540 12.50 -13.68 17.22
C SER A 540 11.12 -14.21 17.59
N LEU A 541 10.77 -15.39 17.07
CA LEU A 541 9.56 -16.10 17.45
C LEU A 541 9.83 -16.90 18.72
N LEU A 542 9.14 -16.57 19.81
CA LEU A 542 9.33 -17.21 21.12
C LEU A 542 8.03 -17.87 21.56
N GLN A 543 8.08 -19.18 21.80
CA GLN A 543 6.94 -19.90 22.38
C GLN A 543 6.65 -19.38 23.79
N ALA A 544 5.42 -18.93 24.02
CA ALA A 544 5.03 -18.21 25.22
C ALA A 544 4.07 -19.02 26.09
N PHE A 545 3.00 -19.56 25.50
CA PHE A 545 1.91 -20.17 26.26
C PHE A 545 1.51 -21.54 25.72
N LYS A 546 1.00 -22.40 26.60
CA LYS A 546 0.29 -23.63 26.26
C LYS A 546 -1.07 -23.58 26.94
N LEU A 547 -2.14 -23.64 26.15
CA LEU A 547 -3.53 -23.49 26.58
C LEU A 547 -4.35 -24.70 26.13
N LYS A 548 -5.55 -24.88 26.70
CA LYS A 548 -6.52 -25.90 26.30
C LYS A 548 -7.89 -25.24 26.09
N ILE A 549 -8.57 -25.59 25.00
CA ILE A 549 -9.99 -25.27 24.82
C ILE A 549 -10.82 -26.20 25.69
N ALA A 550 -11.80 -25.66 26.41
CA ALA A 550 -12.68 -26.47 27.25
C ALA A 550 -13.42 -27.54 26.42
N ASP A 551 -13.61 -28.72 26.99
CA ASP A 551 -14.24 -29.85 26.28
C ASP A 551 -15.71 -29.55 25.88
N ASN A 552 -16.36 -28.61 26.59
CA ASN A 552 -17.73 -28.17 26.33
C ASN A 552 -17.82 -26.84 25.56
N ALA A 553 -16.72 -26.36 24.96
CA ALA A 553 -16.72 -25.12 24.19
C ALA A 553 -17.67 -25.24 22.97
N PRO A 554 -18.66 -24.34 22.79
CA PRO A 554 -19.51 -24.37 21.62
C PRO A 554 -18.72 -24.00 20.36
N VAL A 555 -18.90 -24.77 19.29
CA VAL A 555 -18.35 -24.46 17.96
C VAL A 555 -18.87 -23.09 17.47
N ASN A 556 -18.03 -22.37 16.73
CA ASN A 556 -18.23 -21.01 16.25
C ASN A 556 -18.29 -19.94 17.35
N THR A 557 -17.74 -20.24 18.53
CA THR A 557 -17.54 -19.24 19.59
C THR A 557 -16.15 -18.64 19.49
N GLU A 558 -16.06 -17.32 19.52
CA GLU A 558 -14.79 -16.60 19.58
C GLU A 558 -14.29 -16.51 21.04
N ILE A 559 -13.02 -16.89 21.25
CA ILE A 559 -12.30 -16.74 22.52
C ILE A 559 -11.42 -15.48 22.41
N PRO A 560 -11.79 -14.37 23.06
CA PRO A 560 -10.96 -13.16 23.07
C PRO A 560 -9.74 -13.34 23.97
N PHE A 561 -8.60 -12.84 23.52
CA PHE A 561 -7.35 -12.79 24.24
C PHE A 561 -6.80 -11.36 24.27
N LYS A 562 -6.24 -10.99 25.42
CA LYS A 562 -5.41 -9.81 25.59
C LYS A 562 -3.99 -10.27 25.94
N LEU A 563 -3.03 -9.90 25.09
CA LEU A 563 -1.61 -10.17 25.26
C LEU A 563 -0.89 -8.89 25.66
N THR A 564 -0.08 -8.96 26.71
CA THR A 564 0.73 -7.83 27.19
C THR A 564 2.18 -8.27 27.33
N LEU A 565 3.10 -7.61 26.63
CA LEU A 565 4.55 -7.82 26.74
C LEU A 565 5.18 -6.63 27.45
N SER A 566 5.80 -6.88 28.60
CA SER A 566 6.44 -5.85 29.43
C SER A 566 7.95 -6.04 29.47
N SER A 567 8.70 -4.94 29.34
CA SER A 567 10.15 -4.88 29.52
C SER A 567 10.53 -3.69 30.41
N GLN A 568 11.69 -3.75 31.07
CA GLN A 568 12.11 -2.69 31.99
C GLN A 568 12.19 -1.31 31.32
N GLY A 569 11.58 -0.30 31.95
CA GLY A 569 11.76 1.11 31.60
C GLY A 569 11.03 1.62 30.36
N MET A 570 10.26 0.77 29.68
CA MET A 570 9.47 1.12 28.49
C MET A 570 8.02 0.67 28.63
N PRO A 571 7.07 1.30 27.94
CA PRO A 571 5.67 0.91 28.00
C PRO A 571 5.46 -0.51 27.46
N ALA A 572 4.44 -1.19 27.99
CA ALA A 572 4.14 -2.56 27.61
C ALA A 572 3.41 -2.61 26.26
N SER A 573 3.87 -3.49 25.37
CA SER A 573 3.19 -3.75 24.10
C SER A 573 1.96 -4.61 24.34
N THR A 574 0.78 -4.09 23.99
CA THR A 574 -0.51 -4.81 24.18
C THR A 574 -1.17 -5.12 22.84
N LEU A 575 -1.72 -6.32 22.69
CA LEU A 575 -2.47 -6.77 21.52
C LEU A 575 -3.73 -7.52 21.95
N GLU A 576 -4.86 -7.23 21.30
CA GLU A 576 -6.13 -7.94 21.47
C GLU A 576 -6.43 -8.76 20.21
N LEU A 577 -6.82 -10.02 20.38
CA LEU A 577 -7.10 -10.96 19.28
C LEU A 577 -8.16 -11.97 19.68
N GLY A 578 -8.79 -12.61 18.70
CA GLY A 578 -9.78 -13.66 18.88
C GLY A 578 -9.34 -14.99 18.29
N LEU A 579 -9.77 -16.09 18.90
CA LEU A 579 -9.61 -17.44 18.36
C LEU A 579 -10.98 -18.12 18.27
N THR A 580 -11.38 -18.52 17.08
CA THR A 580 -12.67 -19.20 16.85
C THR A 580 -12.55 -20.68 17.18
N VAL A 581 -13.44 -21.18 18.06
CA VAL A 581 -13.58 -22.61 18.34
C VAL A 581 -14.22 -23.28 17.13
N GLN A 582 -13.55 -24.26 16.54
CA GLN A 582 -13.99 -24.92 15.32
C GLN A 582 -14.44 -26.36 15.58
N LYS A 583 -15.24 -26.92 14.68
CA LYS A 583 -15.59 -28.33 14.73
C LYS A 583 -14.37 -29.15 14.31
N GLY A 584 -13.89 -30.03 15.18
CA GLY A 584 -12.85 -31.00 14.81
C GLY A 584 -13.32 -31.95 13.70
N PHE A 585 -12.39 -32.59 13.01
CA PHE A 585 -12.70 -33.56 11.96
C PHE A 585 -13.31 -34.83 12.56
N GLU A 586 -14.50 -35.24 12.08
CA GLU A 586 -15.16 -36.47 12.55
C GLU A 586 -14.63 -37.72 11.82
N ALA A 587 -14.03 -37.55 10.63
CA ALA A 587 -13.55 -38.62 9.74
C ALA A 587 -14.59 -39.72 9.38
N SER A 588 -15.84 -39.59 9.82
CA SER A 588 -16.90 -40.59 9.70
C SER A 588 -17.52 -40.64 8.29
N GLY A 589 -17.44 -39.54 7.53
CA GLY A 589 -17.95 -39.43 6.15
C GLY A 589 -16.94 -39.80 5.06
N ASN A 590 -15.66 -40.00 5.41
CA ASN A 590 -14.56 -40.28 4.47
C ASN A 590 -14.49 -39.28 3.28
N MET A 591 -14.86 -38.01 3.47
CA MET A 591 -14.74 -36.98 2.44
C MET A 591 -14.27 -35.65 3.03
N LEU A 592 -13.28 -35.01 2.38
CA LEU A 592 -12.87 -33.64 2.65
C LEU A 592 -13.29 -32.73 1.50
N LEU A 593 -13.93 -31.61 1.81
CA LEU A 593 -14.20 -30.51 0.89
C LEU A 593 -13.29 -29.33 1.25
N VAL A 594 -12.34 -29.02 0.39
CA VAL A 594 -11.47 -27.85 0.50
C VAL A 594 -12.02 -26.71 -0.35
N LEU A 595 -12.24 -25.56 0.28
CA LEU A 595 -12.78 -24.35 -0.34
C LEU A 595 -11.75 -23.22 -0.21
N THR A 596 -11.59 -22.43 -1.26
CA THR A 596 -10.80 -21.19 -1.20
C THR A 596 -11.46 -20.15 -0.32
N ASP A 597 -12.80 -20.06 -0.33
CA ASP A 597 -13.61 -19.23 0.56
C ASP A 597 -14.98 -19.90 0.82
N ALA A 598 -15.17 -20.44 2.03
CA ALA A 598 -16.39 -21.15 2.36
C ALA A 598 -17.63 -20.26 2.57
N SER A 599 -17.48 -18.94 2.55
CA SER A 599 -18.56 -17.95 2.70
C SER A 599 -19.30 -17.63 1.38
N THR A 600 -18.77 -18.10 0.25
CA THR A 600 -19.30 -17.81 -1.09
C THR A 600 -20.60 -18.53 -1.41
N LYS A 601 -21.39 -17.97 -2.35
CA LYS A 601 -22.57 -18.66 -2.92
C LYS A 601 -22.16 -20.00 -3.55
N SER A 602 -21.02 -20.03 -4.24
CA SER A 602 -20.45 -21.24 -4.87
C SER A 602 -20.21 -22.35 -3.84
N ALA A 603 -19.66 -22.01 -2.67
CA ALA A 603 -19.43 -22.98 -1.60
C ALA A 603 -20.73 -23.63 -1.14
N ASN A 604 -21.79 -22.83 -1.00
CA ASN A 604 -23.10 -23.33 -0.58
C ASN A 604 -23.75 -24.26 -1.61
N VAL A 605 -23.68 -23.91 -2.91
CA VAL A 605 -24.19 -24.77 -3.99
C VAL A 605 -23.44 -26.11 -4.00
N LEU A 606 -22.11 -26.08 -3.88
CA LEU A 606 -21.30 -27.30 -3.86
C LEU A 606 -21.61 -28.20 -2.64
N LYS A 607 -21.74 -27.62 -1.45
CA LYS A 607 -22.17 -28.32 -0.23
C LYS A 607 -23.54 -28.99 -0.42
N GLN A 608 -24.50 -28.30 -1.04
CA GLN A 608 -25.84 -28.84 -1.33
C GLN A 608 -25.80 -29.99 -2.35
N MET A 609 -25.00 -29.86 -3.41
CA MET A 609 -24.82 -30.93 -4.41
C MET A 609 -24.32 -32.22 -3.74
N LEU A 610 -23.32 -32.10 -2.87
CA LEU A 610 -22.75 -33.23 -2.13
C LEU A 610 -23.77 -33.85 -1.16
N GLN A 611 -24.40 -33.02 -0.33
CA GLN A 611 -25.38 -33.47 0.66
C GLN A 611 -26.55 -34.22 0.00
N LYS A 612 -27.09 -33.69 -1.11
CA LYS A 612 -28.18 -34.32 -1.86
C LYS A 612 -27.80 -35.71 -2.41
N ASN A 613 -26.53 -35.91 -2.73
CA ASN A 613 -25.99 -37.17 -3.27
C ASN A 613 -25.38 -38.09 -2.20
N GLY A 614 -25.67 -37.85 -0.92
CA GLY A 614 -25.23 -38.71 0.18
C GLY A 614 -23.73 -38.62 0.50
N ALA A 615 -23.06 -37.55 0.06
CA ALA A 615 -21.68 -37.24 0.42
C ALA A 615 -21.69 -36.09 1.45
N VAL A 616 -21.40 -36.40 2.71
CA VAL A 616 -21.32 -35.39 3.78
C VAL A 616 -19.85 -35.11 4.07
N PRO A 617 -19.31 -33.95 3.64
CA PRO A 617 -17.89 -33.66 3.79
C PRO A 617 -17.57 -33.06 5.16
N ASP A 618 -16.38 -33.34 5.64
CA ASP A 618 -15.67 -32.38 6.48
C ASP A 618 -15.21 -31.21 5.60
N VAL A 619 -15.27 -29.97 6.10
CA VAL A 619 -14.93 -28.77 5.32
C VAL A 619 -13.61 -28.17 5.79
N TRP A 620 -12.72 -27.87 4.86
CA TRP A 620 -11.52 -27.04 5.04
C TRP A 620 -11.75 -25.70 4.35
N ASP A 621 -11.79 -24.63 5.12
CA ASP A 621 -11.90 -23.27 4.58
C ASP A 621 -10.53 -22.61 4.59
N ARG A 622 -9.93 -22.40 3.43
CA ARG A 622 -8.56 -21.85 3.34
C ARG A 622 -8.43 -20.47 3.99
N MET A 623 -9.50 -19.67 4.02
CA MET A 623 -9.50 -18.35 4.67
C MET A 623 -9.42 -18.43 6.19
N GLU A 624 -9.92 -19.52 6.79
CA GLU A 624 -10.00 -19.70 8.25
C GLU A 624 -8.95 -20.70 8.76
N ASP A 625 -8.73 -21.80 8.01
CA ASP A 625 -7.90 -22.95 8.38
C ASP A 625 -6.48 -22.89 7.75
N GLY A 626 -6.29 -22.01 6.76
CA GLY A 626 -5.03 -21.80 6.04
C GLY A 626 -4.73 -22.80 4.92
N GLU A 627 -3.44 -22.94 4.56
CA GLU A 627 -3.01 -23.88 3.52
C GLU A 627 -3.31 -25.35 3.91
N ILE A 628 -3.60 -26.17 2.89
CA ILE A 628 -3.89 -27.59 3.05
C ILE A 628 -2.66 -28.34 3.59
N ARG A 629 -2.87 -29.20 4.59
CA ARG A 629 -1.81 -29.96 5.27
C ARG A 629 -1.83 -31.46 4.98
N SER A 630 -0.65 -32.08 4.95
CA SER A 630 -0.50 -33.52 4.69
C SER A 630 -1.17 -34.39 5.76
N GLU A 631 -1.14 -33.95 7.01
CA GLU A 631 -1.74 -34.60 8.18
C GLU A 631 -3.26 -34.70 8.04
N VAL A 632 -3.87 -33.70 7.42
CA VAL A 632 -5.31 -33.62 7.17
C VAL A 632 -5.68 -34.56 6.03
N LEU A 633 -4.99 -34.45 4.89
CA LEU A 633 -5.27 -35.32 3.73
C LEU A 633 -5.06 -36.81 4.05
N ALA A 634 -4.10 -37.14 4.92
CA ALA A 634 -3.84 -38.52 5.34
C ALA A 634 -5.09 -39.19 5.96
N ARG A 635 -5.96 -38.43 6.62
CA ARG A 635 -7.22 -38.93 7.21
C ARG A 635 -8.22 -39.40 6.14
N TYR A 636 -8.10 -38.90 4.91
CA TYR A 636 -9.02 -39.18 3.79
C TYR A 636 -8.44 -40.15 2.75
N LEU A 637 -7.36 -40.88 3.06
CA LEU A 637 -6.79 -41.89 2.15
C LEU A 637 -7.74 -43.06 1.86
N ASN A 638 -8.60 -43.43 2.82
CA ASN A 638 -9.68 -44.40 2.60
C ASN A 638 -10.96 -43.76 2.04
N GLY A 639 -10.93 -42.44 1.83
CA GLY A 639 -12.03 -41.63 1.35
C GLY A 639 -11.66 -40.91 0.05
N TRP A 640 -12.06 -39.64 -0.04
CA TRP A 640 -11.73 -38.77 -1.17
C TRP A 640 -11.72 -37.30 -0.79
N VAL A 641 -11.06 -36.49 -1.60
CA VAL A 641 -10.87 -35.06 -1.38
C VAL A 641 -11.40 -34.31 -2.59
N LEU A 642 -12.18 -33.26 -2.37
CA LEU A 642 -12.60 -32.30 -3.38
C LEU A 642 -11.94 -30.96 -3.06
N VAL A 643 -11.09 -30.47 -3.94
CA VAL A 643 -10.53 -29.12 -3.86
C VAL A 643 -11.24 -28.24 -4.88
N SER A 644 -11.85 -27.15 -4.42
CA SER A 644 -12.57 -26.20 -5.26
C SER A 644 -11.92 -24.82 -5.20
N VAL A 645 -11.42 -24.35 -6.34
CA VAL A 645 -10.98 -22.97 -6.55
C VAL A 645 -12.14 -22.18 -7.14
N GLN A 646 -12.70 -21.24 -6.38
CA GLN A 646 -14.05 -20.73 -6.62
C GLN A 646 -14.07 -19.43 -7.46
N ASP A 647 -13.02 -18.61 -7.38
CA ASP A 647 -12.74 -17.49 -8.28
C ASP A 647 -11.38 -17.63 -8.99
N SER A 648 -11.15 -16.73 -9.93
CA SER A 648 -10.00 -16.57 -10.82
C SER A 648 -8.93 -15.60 -10.30
N ALA A 649 -9.10 -15.14 -9.07
CA ALA A 649 -8.16 -14.25 -8.41
C ALA A 649 -6.87 -15.02 -8.09
N THR A 650 -5.71 -14.39 -8.31
CA THR A 650 -4.41 -15.04 -8.13
C THR A 650 -4.20 -15.59 -6.72
N GLU A 651 -4.75 -14.89 -5.72
CA GLU A 651 -4.72 -15.25 -4.31
C GLU A 651 -5.57 -16.50 -3.97
N GLU A 652 -6.56 -16.86 -4.78
CA GLU A 652 -7.36 -18.07 -4.61
C GLU A 652 -6.72 -19.30 -5.25
N GLY A 653 -5.68 -19.12 -6.09
CA GLY A 653 -4.93 -20.23 -6.66
C GLY A 653 -4.21 -21.08 -5.60
N LEU A 654 -4.04 -22.37 -5.91
CA LEU A 654 -3.26 -23.29 -5.08
C LEU A 654 -1.78 -22.91 -5.13
N THR A 655 -1.12 -22.87 -3.96
CA THR A 655 0.31 -22.65 -3.87
C THR A 655 1.11 -23.90 -4.26
N ASN A 656 2.39 -23.75 -4.58
CA ASN A 656 3.28 -24.88 -4.85
C ASN A 656 3.36 -25.87 -3.67
N SER A 657 3.24 -25.36 -2.43
CA SER A 657 3.19 -26.18 -1.22
C SER A 657 1.93 -27.05 -1.20
N GLU A 658 0.77 -26.45 -1.46
CA GLU A 658 -0.51 -27.16 -1.53
C GLU A 658 -0.51 -28.22 -2.66
N ILE A 659 0.05 -27.89 -3.82
CA ILE A 659 0.18 -28.84 -4.93
C ILE A 659 1.09 -30.01 -4.56
N ALA A 660 2.20 -29.78 -3.85
CA ALA A 660 3.09 -30.85 -3.39
C ALA A 660 2.39 -31.78 -2.37
N VAL A 661 1.58 -31.21 -1.48
CA VAL A 661 0.76 -31.98 -0.52
C VAL A 661 -0.29 -32.84 -1.24
N LEU A 662 -0.94 -32.30 -2.28
CA LEU A 662 -1.87 -33.04 -3.13
C LEU A 662 -1.17 -34.13 -3.96
N ASP A 663 0.03 -33.86 -4.49
CA ASP A 663 0.84 -34.84 -5.23
C ASP A 663 1.19 -36.05 -4.34
N ASN A 664 1.62 -35.79 -3.11
CA ASN A 664 1.92 -36.84 -2.12
C ASN A 664 0.67 -37.65 -1.74
N PHE A 665 -0.49 -36.99 -1.59
CA PHE A 665 -1.75 -37.67 -1.34
C PHE A 665 -2.12 -38.64 -2.48
N LEU A 666 -1.96 -38.21 -3.74
CA LEU A 666 -2.12 -39.08 -4.90
C LEU A 666 -1.07 -40.19 -4.95
N GLY A 667 0.19 -39.89 -4.63
CA GLY A 667 1.29 -40.86 -4.52
C GLY A 667 0.99 -42.04 -3.58
N LYS A 668 0.16 -41.82 -2.56
CA LYS A 668 -0.33 -42.84 -1.62
C LYS A 668 -1.62 -43.54 -2.06
N GLY A 669 -2.02 -43.35 -3.33
CA GLY A 669 -3.23 -43.93 -3.92
C GLY A 669 -4.52 -43.17 -3.58
N GLY A 670 -4.41 -41.88 -3.24
CA GLY A 670 -5.55 -41.02 -2.90
C GLY A 670 -6.58 -40.88 -4.02
N ARG A 671 -7.72 -40.26 -3.68
CA ARG A 671 -8.83 -39.96 -4.60
C ARG A 671 -9.10 -38.46 -4.55
N LEU A 672 -8.83 -37.76 -5.65
CA LEU A 672 -8.87 -36.30 -5.70
C LEU A 672 -9.79 -35.79 -6.81
N LEU A 673 -10.67 -34.87 -6.48
CA LEU A 673 -11.36 -34.03 -7.45
C LEU A 673 -10.78 -32.62 -7.38
N LEU A 674 -10.29 -32.13 -8.50
CA LEU A 674 -9.91 -30.74 -8.69
C LEU A 674 -11.01 -30.05 -9.51
N ASN A 675 -11.64 -29.05 -8.91
CA ASN A 675 -12.70 -28.22 -9.49
C ASN A 675 -12.26 -26.76 -9.49
N GLY A 676 -12.38 -26.07 -10.63
CA GLY A 676 -12.03 -24.65 -10.68
C GLY A 676 -11.89 -24.12 -12.10
N GLN A 677 -12.28 -22.85 -12.27
CA GLN A 677 -11.86 -22.04 -13.40
C GLN A 677 -10.40 -21.59 -13.25
N ASP A 678 -9.71 -21.25 -14.35
CA ASP A 678 -8.29 -20.84 -14.40
C ASP A 678 -7.29 -21.80 -13.74
N MET A 679 -7.72 -22.97 -13.28
CA MET A 679 -6.85 -23.90 -12.59
C MET A 679 -5.91 -24.59 -13.58
N ALA A 680 -6.34 -24.83 -14.82
CA ALA A 680 -5.44 -25.38 -15.84
C ALA A 680 -4.44 -24.30 -16.27
N PHE A 681 -4.89 -23.04 -16.41
CA PHE A 681 -4.00 -21.91 -16.65
C PHE A 681 -2.95 -21.75 -15.53
N ALA A 682 -3.36 -21.83 -14.25
CA ALA A 682 -2.45 -21.73 -13.11
C ALA A 682 -1.43 -22.86 -13.05
N LEU A 683 -1.82 -24.08 -13.46
CA LEU A 683 -0.97 -25.27 -13.43
C LEU A 683 -0.22 -25.55 -14.73
N ARG A 684 -0.37 -24.70 -15.77
CA ARG A 684 0.10 -24.97 -17.15
C ARG A 684 1.58 -25.35 -17.26
N ASP A 685 2.42 -24.74 -16.42
CA ASP A 685 3.87 -24.93 -16.41
C ASP A 685 4.31 -25.86 -15.25
N HIS A 686 3.38 -26.31 -14.41
CA HIS A 686 3.69 -27.11 -13.23
C HIS A 686 3.73 -28.62 -13.56
N PRO A 687 4.79 -29.37 -13.18
CA PRO A 687 4.93 -30.80 -13.51
C PRO A 687 3.77 -31.69 -13.06
N PHE A 688 3.05 -31.29 -12.01
CA PHE A 688 1.83 -31.97 -11.54
C PHE A 688 0.80 -32.18 -12.65
N PHE A 689 0.67 -31.22 -13.58
CA PHE A 689 -0.37 -31.27 -14.60
C PHE A 689 -0.16 -32.43 -15.59
N PRO A 690 0.98 -32.54 -16.31
CA PRO A 690 1.24 -33.71 -17.14
C PRO A 690 1.47 -35.00 -16.32
N LYS A 691 2.00 -34.93 -15.09
CA LYS A 691 2.28 -36.12 -14.25
C LYS A 691 1.02 -36.77 -13.67
N ARG A 692 0.13 -36.00 -13.06
CA ARG A 692 -1.05 -36.49 -12.31
C ARG A 692 -2.36 -36.31 -13.04
N VAL A 693 -2.54 -35.17 -13.70
CA VAL A 693 -3.77 -34.91 -14.47
C VAL A 693 -3.73 -35.64 -15.81
N LYS A 694 -2.52 -35.97 -16.30
CA LYS A 694 -2.28 -36.60 -17.61
C LYS A 694 -2.96 -35.79 -18.72
N ALA A 695 -2.79 -34.47 -18.65
CA ALA A 695 -3.31 -33.52 -19.62
C ALA A 695 -2.27 -32.44 -19.90
N LYS A 696 -2.44 -31.74 -21.02
CA LYS A 696 -1.69 -30.53 -21.37
C LYS A 696 -2.65 -29.35 -21.39
N PHE A 697 -2.19 -28.21 -20.91
CA PHE A 697 -2.90 -26.95 -21.09
C PHE A 697 -2.82 -26.54 -22.56
N VAL A 698 -3.93 -26.05 -23.11
CA VAL A 698 -4.01 -25.60 -24.50
C VAL A 698 -4.15 -24.08 -24.54
N GLN A 699 -5.19 -23.54 -23.91
CA GLN A 699 -5.46 -22.11 -23.85
C GLN A 699 -6.37 -21.73 -22.69
N ASP A 700 -6.26 -20.47 -22.28
CA ASP A 700 -7.14 -19.81 -21.32
C ASP A 700 -8.31 -19.17 -22.07
N ASP A 701 -9.49 -19.21 -21.45
CA ASP A 701 -10.76 -18.65 -21.91
C ASP A 701 -11.23 -19.11 -23.31
N VAL A 702 -11.81 -20.31 -23.37
CA VAL A 702 -12.46 -20.80 -24.60
C VAL A 702 -13.71 -20.00 -24.99
N ASN A 703 -14.29 -19.20 -24.09
CA ASN A 703 -15.57 -18.52 -24.29
C ASN A 703 -16.72 -19.44 -24.78
N VAL A 704 -16.76 -20.69 -24.30
CA VAL A 704 -17.83 -21.66 -24.57
C VAL A 704 -18.49 -22.02 -23.24
N ARG A 705 -19.80 -21.76 -23.13
CA ARG A 705 -20.60 -21.96 -21.89
C ARG A 705 -21.45 -23.23 -21.90
N VAL A 706 -21.21 -24.12 -22.86
CA VAL A 706 -21.90 -25.41 -22.97
C VAL A 706 -20.87 -26.51 -23.12
N VAL A 707 -20.99 -27.54 -22.30
CA VAL A 707 -20.15 -28.76 -22.37
C VAL A 707 -21.02 -29.96 -22.70
N THR A 708 -20.50 -30.88 -23.51
CA THR A 708 -21.14 -32.14 -23.85
C THR A 708 -20.50 -33.28 -23.07
N GLY A 709 -21.31 -34.07 -22.37
CA GLY A 709 -20.87 -35.27 -21.68
C GLY A 709 -20.36 -36.35 -22.64
N VAL A 710 -19.20 -36.93 -22.36
CA VAL A 710 -18.61 -38.01 -23.17
C VAL A 710 -18.73 -39.34 -22.44
N ASN A 711 -17.89 -39.54 -21.42
CA ASN A 711 -17.96 -40.74 -20.56
C ASN A 711 -18.92 -40.55 -19.39
N PHE A 712 -19.27 -39.30 -19.09
CA PHE A 712 -20.20 -38.89 -18.04
C PHE A 712 -21.38 -38.20 -18.70
N MET A 713 -22.56 -38.24 -18.07
CA MET A 713 -23.77 -37.57 -18.54
C MET A 713 -24.25 -37.98 -19.96
N GLY A 714 -23.73 -39.08 -20.52
CA GLY A 714 -24.28 -39.79 -21.68
C GLY A 714 -24.57 -38.95 -22.93
N GLY A 715 -23.70 -38.01 -23.31
CA GLY A 715 -23.92 -37.17 -24.51
C GLY A 715 -24.75 -35.91 -24.28
N GLN A 716 -25.21 -35.65 -23.04
CA GLN A 716 -26.03 -34.47 -22.76
C GLN A 716 -25.23 -33.17 -22.90
N ASN A 717 -25.89 -32.14 -23.43
CA ASN A 717 -25.40 -30.77 -23.45
C ASN A 717 -25.76 -30.07 -22.13
N ILE A 718 -24.76 -29.55 -21.44
CA ILE A 718 -24.89 -28.95 -20.12
C ILE A 718 -24.38 -27.50 -20.19
N THR A 719 -25.25 -26.56 -19.84
CA THR A 719 -24.86 -25.15 -19.70
C THR A 719 -24.15 -24.94 -18.37
N ILE A 720 -22.96 -24.32 -18.40
CA ILE A 720 -22.11 -24.04 -17.24
C ILE A 720 -22.18 -22.56 -16.81
N PHE A 721 -23.32 -21.91 -17.09
CA PHE A 721 -23.60 -20.52 -16.71
C PHE A 721 -25.11 -20.27 -16.65
N GLY A 722 -25.54 -19.36 -15.78
CA GLY A 722 -26.94 -18.95 -15.64
C GLY A 722 -27.82 -19.92 -14.84
N GLY A 723 -29.14 -19.69 -14.90
CA GLY A 723 -30.12 -20.51 -14.16
C GLY A 723 -29.96 -20.37 -12.64
N ASN A 724 -30.12 -21.50 -11.92
CA ASN A 724 -29.99 -21.55 -10.47
C ASN A 724 -28.63 -22.05 -9.98
N GLY A 725 -27.63 -22.11 -10.86
CA GLY A 725 -26.24 -22.40 -10.52
C GLY A 725 -25.56 -21.27 -9.76
N ALA A 726 -24.29 -21.49 -9.41
CA ALA A 726 -23.48 -20.49 -8.72
C ALA A 726 -23.22 -19.24 -9.57
N ASN A 727 -23.24 -19.35 -10.91
CA ASN A 727 -22.96 -18.29 -11.87
C ASN A 727 -21.56 -17.66 -11.72
N ASN A 728 -20.58 -18.47 -11.32
CA ASN A 728 -19.19 -18.06 -11.13
C ASN A 728 -18.25 -18.56 -12.23
N GLN A 729 -18.75 -19.11 -13.35
CA GLN A 729 -17.91 -19.49 -14.48
C GLN A 729 -17.61 -18.28 -15.36
N LYS A 730 -16.42 -17.69 -15.22
CA LYS A 730 -15.94 -16.56 -16.01
C LYS A 730 -14.95 -17.01 -17.08
N TRP A 731 -13.99 -17.85 -16.73
CA TRP A 731 -12.84 -18.18 -17.60
C TRP A 731 -12.64 -19.70 -17.72
N PRO A 732 -13.24 -20.35 -18.74
CA PRO A 732 -13.12 -21.79 -18.94
C PRO A 732 -11.83 -22.13 -19.73
N ASP A 733 -11.02 -23.06 -19.22
CA ASP A 733 -9.75 -23.46 -19.86
C ASP A 733 -9.92 -24.63 -20.83
N GLU A 734 -9.18 -24.65 -21.95
CA GLU A 734 -9.06 -25.83 -22.81
C GLU A 734 -7.87 -26.70 -22.41
N ILE A 735 -8.11 -28.01 -22.34
CA ILE A 735 -7.06 -29.01 -22.07
C ILE A 735 -7.04 -30.11 -23.13
N ASP A 736 -5.86 -30.72 -23.30
CA ASP A 736 -5.67 -31.86 -24.18
C ASP A 736 -5.33 -33.12 -23.36
N PRO A 737 -6.11 -34.21 -23.46
CA PRO A 737 -5.81 -35.46 -22.76
C PRO A 737 -4.53 -36.11 -23.31
N MET A 738 -3.72 -36.65 -22.40
CA MET A 738 -2.57 -37.51 -22.67
C MET A 738 -2.91 -38.98 -22.42
N SER A 739 -1.97 -39.87 -22.74
CA SER A 739 -2.12 -41.32 -22.50
C SER A 739 -2.44 -41.59 -21.03
N GLY A 740 -3.49 -42.38 -20.77
CA GLY A 740 -3.96 -42.71 -19.42
C GLY A 740 -5.04 -41.79 -18.85
N ALA A 741 -5.36 -40.68 -19.51
CA ALA A 741 -6.53 -39.85 -19.18
C ALA A 741 -7.76 -40.22 -20.02
N LYS A 742 -8.94 -40.23 -19.40
CA LYS A 742 -10.24 -40.37 -20.09
C LYS A 742 -10.97 -39.04 -20.09
N VAL A 743 -11.43 -38.58 -21.26
CA VAL A 743 -12.20 -37.34 -21.39
C VAL A 743 -13.59 -37.52 -20.79
N LEU A 744 -13.98 -36.66 -19.86
CA LEU A 744 -15.32 -36.67 -19.27
C LEU A 744 -16.28 -35.75 -20.02
N PHE A 745 -15.80 -34.55 -20.36
CA PHE A 745 -16.56 -33.50 -21.04
C PHE A 745 -15.74 -32.85 -22.15
N LYS A 746 -16.45 -32.37 -23.19
CA LYS A 746 -15.88 -31.48 -24.21
C LYS A 746 -16.68 -30.20 -24.31
N TYR A 747 -16.04 -29.10 -24.64
CA TYR A 747 -16.74 -27.87 -25.01
C TYR A 747 -17.52 -28.06 -26.31
N ASN A 748 -18.77 -27.59 -26.31
CA ASN A 748 -19.63 -27.64 -27.47
C ASN A 748 -19.56 -26.31 -28.24
N GLU A 749 -18.61 -26.22 -29.17
CA GLU A 749 -18.39 -25.03 -29.99
C GLU A 749 -19.66 -24.59 -30.75
N SER A 750 -20.50 -25.54 -31.17
CA SER A 750 -21.74 -25.22 -31.90
C SER A 750 -22.79 -24.48 -31.06
N ALA A 751 -22.64 -24.48 -29.75
CA ALA A 751 -23.50 -23.77 -28.80
C ALA A 751 -22.84 -22.49 -28.24
N ARG A 752 -21.75 -22.02 -28.86
CA ARG A 752 -21.12 -20.74 -28.54
C ARG A 752 -22.04 -19.59 -28.95
N LEU A 753 -22.31 -18.68 -28.03
CA LEU A 753 -23.03 -17.44 -28.32
C LEU A 753 -22.03 -16.39 -28.82
N MET A 754 -22.22 -15.91 -30.05
CA MET A 754 -21.39 -14.85 -30.66
C MET A 754 -21.80 -13.45 -30.19
N ASP A 755 -23.00 -13.28 -29.64
CA ASP A 755 -23.54 -11.96 -29.23
C ASP A 755 -22.91 -11.42 -27.92
N ASP A 756 -22.31 -12.30 -27.11
CA ASP A 756 -21.60 -11.94 -25.86
C ASP A 756 -20.23 -11.29 -26.13
N GLU A 757 -19.85 -11.08 -27.39
CA GLU A 757 -18.57 -10.43 -27.75
C GLU A 757 -18.57 -8.92 -27.43
N ILE A 758 -19.74 -8.27 -27.36
CA ILE A 758 -19.89 -6.81 -27.21
C ILE A 758 -19.73 -6.32 -25.75
N GLU A 759 -20.00 -7.16 -24.74
CA GLU A 759 -19.90 -6.74 -23.33
C GLU A 759 -18.45 -6.79 -22.78
N ILE A 760 -17.49 -7.30 -23.58
CA ILE A 760 -16.13 -7.67 -23.12
C ILE A 760 -15.00 -6.92 -23.86
N GLU A 761 -15.28 -6.06 -24.85
CA GLU A 761 -14.26 -5.21 -25.50
C GLU A 761 -13.57 -4.22 -24.52
N HIS A 762 -14.04 -4.09 -23.28
CA HIS A 762 -13.42 -3.27 -22.23
C HIS A 762 -12.60 -4.06 -21.17
N ARG A 763 -12.35 -5.36 -21.35
CA ARG A 763 -11.44 -6.11 -20.46
C ARG A 763 -10.21 -6.57 -21.22
N VAL A 764 -9.04 -6.16 -20.72
CA VAL A 764 -7.72 -6.63 -21.16
C VAL A 764 -7.71 -8.17 -21.07
N LEU A 765 -7.50 -8.86 -22.19
CA LEU A 765 -7.25 -10.30 -22.22
C LEU A 765 -6.08 -10.63 -21.28
N LYS A 766 -6.18 -11.69 -20.47
CA LYS A 766 -5.06 -12.13 -19.62
C LYS A 766 -3.88 -12.55 -20.51
N LEU A 767 -2.67 -12.37 -19.99
CA LEU A 767 -1.45 -12.78 -20.68
C LEU A 767 -1.48 -14.31 -20.89
N GLY A 768 -1.62 -14.78 -22.14
CA GLY A 768 -1.65 -16.20 -22.49
C GLY A 768 -2.96 -16.72 -23.10
N SER A 769 -4.02 -15.91 -23.17
CA SER A 769 -5.25 -16.27 -23.89
C SER A 769 -4.97 -16.33 -25.41
N ALA A 770 -5.04 -17.52 -26.00
CA ALA A 770 -5.16 -17.68 -27.45
C ALA A 770 -6.65 -17.58 -27.84
N SER A 771 -6.94 -17.33 -29.12
CA SER A 771 -8.27 -17.08 -29.71
C SER A 771 -9.49 -17.73 -29.01
N ARG A 772 -10.61 -17.00 -28.96
CA ARG A 772 -11.91 -17.53 -28.49
C ARG A 772 -12.39 -18.72 -29.34
N GLY A 773 -12.97 -19.73 -28.69
CA GLY A 773 -13.44 -20.98 -29.30
C GLY A 773 -12.43 -22.12 -29.13
N VAL A 774 -12.86 -23.37 -29.32
CA VAL A 774 -12.01 -24.57 -29.22
C VAL A 774 -10.92 -24.56 -30.29
N VAL A 775 -9.65 -24.66 -29.89
CA VAL A 775 -8.49 -24.64 -30.82
C VAL A 775 -7.75 -25.98 -30.95
N SER A 776 -8.04 -26.96 -30.07
CA SER A 776 -7.47 -28.31 -30.14
C SER A 776 -8.55 -29.39 -29.97
N LYS A 777 -8.44 -30.27 -28.95
CA LYS A 777 -9.37 -31.39 -28.76
C LYS A 777 -10.63 -31.00 -28.01
N GLY A 778 -10.68 -29.79 -27.45
CA GLY A 778 -11.82 -29.22 -26.74
C GLY A 778 -12.20 -29.94 -25.47
N ALA A 779 -11.28 -30.68 -24.81
CA ALA A 779 -11.65 -31.35 -23.57
C ALA A 779 -11.80 -30.32 -22.44
N ALA A 780 -12.88 -30.45 -21.68
CA ALA A 780 -13.23 -29.58 -20.55
C ALA A 780 -13.02 -30.27 -19.19
N ALA A 781 -12.93 -31.60 -19.19
CA ALA A 781 -12.66 -32.38 -18.00
C ALA A 781 -12.09 -33.75 -18.33
N VAL A 782 -11.24 -34.28 -17.45
CA VAL A 782 -10.61 -35.60 -17.58
C VAL A 782 -10.67 -36.38 -16.26
N SER A 783 -10.58 -37.71 -16.36
CA SER A 783 -10.33 -38.60 -15.23
C SER A 783 -9.11 -39.48 -15.47
N VAL A 784 -8.45 -39.85 -14.37
CA VAL A 784 -7.29 -40.76 -14.35
C VAL A 784 -7.54 -41.87 -13.34
N THR A 785 -7.13 -43.09 -13.69
CA THR A 785 -7.13 -44.27 -12.80
C THR A 785 -5.84 -45.05 -13.04
N SER A 786 -4.86 -44.85 -12.16
CA SER A 786 -3.47 -45.32 -12.32
C SER A 786 -2.81 -45.52 -10.96
N GLY A 787 -3.43 -46.31 -10.09
CA GLY A 787 -3.02 -46.47 -8.69
C GLY A 787 -3.58 -45.39 -7.75
N TYR A 788 -3.92 -44.23 -8.29
CA TYR A 788 -4.78 -43.21 -7.69
C TYR A 788 -6.00 -42.94 -8.58
N LYS A 789 -7.00 -42.24 -8.04
CA LYS A 789 -8.13 -41.72 -8.81
C LYS A 789 -8.09 -40.20 -8.82
N LEU A 790 -8.19 -39.61 -10.00
CA LEU A 790 -8.26 -38.16 -10.13
C LEU A 790 -9.34 -37.76 -11.13
N MET A 791 -10.10 -36.72 -10.80
CA MET A 791 -10.88 -35.95 -11.77
C MET A 791 -10.39 -34.52 -11.78
N PHE A 792 -10.29 -33.95 -12.97
CA PHE A 792 -9.96 -32.54 -13.17
C PHE A 792 -11.01 -31.91 -14.06
N PHE A 793 -11.64 -30.84 -13.58
CA PHE A 793 -12.56 -30.01 -14.33
C PHE A 793 -11.90 -28.65 -14.59
N ALA A 794 -11.84 -28.26 -15.86
CA ALA A 794 -11.35 -26.96 -16.33
C ALA A 794 -12.43 -25.86 -16.26
N PHE A 795 -13.51 -26.14 -15.53
CA PHE A 795 -14.65 -25.28 -15.28
C PHE A 795 -15.24 -25.62 -13.90
N ASN A 796 -16.06 -24.71 -13.38
CA ASN A 796 -16.75 -24.83 -12.11
C ASN A 796 -18.00 -25.72 -12.24
N ILE A 797 -18.00 -26.90 -11.64
CA ILE A 797 -19.15 -27.82 -11.66
C ILE A 797 -20.39 -27.24 -10.97
N GLU A 798 -20.19 -26.35 -9.99
CA GLU A 798 -21.25 -25.65 -9.28
C GLU A 798 -21.90 -24.54 -10.13
N ALA A 799 -21.27 -24.14 -11.24
CA ALA A 799 -21.82 -23.16 -12.18
C ALA A 799 -22.83 -23.78 -13.17
N ILE A 800 -22.95 -25.11 -13.22
CA ILE A 800 -23.95 -25.80 -14.05
C ILE A 800 -25.34 -25.26 -13.75
N SER A 801 -26.11 -24.93 -14.77
CA SER A 801 -27.27 -24.03 -14.65
C SER A 801 -28.53 -24.65 -14.03
N THR A 802 -28.67 -25.99 -14.06
CA THR A 802 -29.87 -26.69 -13.57
C THR A 802 -29.55 -27.68 -12.46
N ASP A 803 -30.45 -27.80 -11.48
CA ASP A 803 -30.33 -28.81 -10.41
C ASP A 803 -30.26 -30.23 -10.94
N VAL A 804 -31.00 -30.55 -12.01
CA VAL A 804 -31.04 -31.91 -12.58
C VAL A 804 -29.67 -32.30 -13.12
N HIS A 805 -28.99 -31.41 -13.85
CA HIS A 805 -27.65 -31.69 -14.37
C HIS A 805 -26.59 -31.70 -13.25
N ARG A 806 -26.70 -30.80 -12.25
CA ARG A 806 -25.81 -30.80 -11.08
C ARG A 806 -25.92 -32.11 -10.30
N ASP A 807 -27.15 -32.57 -10.05
CA ASP A 807 -27.43 -33.80 -9.33
C ASP A 807 -26.98 -35.04 -10.10
N GLY A 808 -27.27 -35.09 -11.41
CA GLY A 808 -26.80 -36.16 -12.29
C GLY A 808 -25.28 -36.28 -12.31
N LEU A 809 -24.58 -35.16 -12.51
CA LEU A 809 -23.12 -35.13 -12.53
C LEU A 809 -22.55 -35.53 -11.16
N MET A 810 -23.08 -34.97 -10.07
CA MET A 810 -22.57 -35.26 -8.74
C MET A 810 -22.78 -36.74 -8.36
N LYS A 811 -23.87 -37.36 -8.79
CA LYS A 811 -24.10 -38.81 -8.61
C LYS A 811 -23.01 -39.65 -9.28
N GLU A 812 -22.61 -39.31 -10.50
CA GLU A 812 -21.53 -39.99 -11.22
C GLU A 812 -20.15 -39.72 -10.59
N ILE A 813 -19.90 -38.49 -10.14
CA ILE A 813 -18.68 -38.12 -9.39
C ILE A 813 -18.56 -38.96 -8.11
N VAL A 814 -19.61 -38.99 -7.29
CA VAL A 814 -19.64 -39.75 -6.04
C VAL A 814 -19.46 -41.23 -6.32
N ALA A 815 -20.11 -41.80 -7.35
CA ALA A 815 -19.93 -43.20 -7.73
C ALA A 815 -18.49 -43.55 -8.11
N PHE A 816 -17.79 -42.65 -8.82
CA PHE A 816 -16.40 -42.85 -9.20
C PHE A 816 -15.43 -42.72 -8.02
N MET A 817 -15.65 -41.72 -7.15
CA MET A 817 -14.77 -41.39 -6.02
C MET A 817 -14.98 -42.30 -4.82
N LYS A 818 -16.19 -42.82 -4.61
CA LYS A 818 -16.49 -43.66 -3.45
C LYS A 818 -15.70 -44.98 -3.51
N PRO A 819 -14.99 -45.36 -2.44
CA PRO A 819 -14.24 -46.61 -2.39
C PRO A 819 -15.18 -47.82 -2.45
N ASN A 820 -14.86 -48.79 -3.32
CA ASN A 820 -15.49 -50.11 -3.37
C ASN A 820 -14.48 -51.13 -3.92
N VAL A 821 -14.62 -52.41 -3.58
CA VAL A 821 -13.60 -53.42 -3.90
C VAL A 821 -13.39 -53.57 -5.41
N ALA A 822 -14.46 -53.63 -6.21
CA ALA A 822 -14.35 -53.78 -7.66
C ALA A 822 -13.58 -52.61 -8.30
N GLY A 823 -13.86 -51.37 -7.86
CA GLY A 823 -13.18 -50.17 -8.32
C GLY A 823 -11.72 -50.10 -7.88
N GLU A 824 -11.39 -50.58 -6.68
CA GLU A 824 -10.00 -50.63 -6.21
C GLU A 824 -9.18 -51.74 -6.90
N LEU A 825 -9.78 -52.90 -7.18
CA LEU A 825 -9.16 -53.94 -8.01
C LEU A 825 -8.91 -53.45 -9.44
N SER A 826 -9.86 -52.69 -10.02
CA SER A 826 -9.66 -52.01 -11.30
C SER A 826 -8.48 -51.05 -11.25
N ASN A 827 -8.41 -50.23 -10.19
CA ASN A 827 -7.34 -49.26 -10.00
C ASN A 827 -5.97 -49.92 -9.83
N TYR A 828 -5.91 -51.02 -9.08
CA TYR A 828 -4.70 -51.83 -8.91
C TYR A 828 -4.25 -52.44 -10.23
N ALA A 829 -5.18 -53.06 -10.97
CA ALA A 829 -4.89 -53.62 -12.29
C ALA A 829 -4.34 -52.56 -13.24
N ALA A 830 -4.95 -51.37 -13.27
CA ALA A 830 -4.51 -50.26 -14.11
C ALA A 830 -3.10 -49.79 -13.74
N CYS A 831 -2.80 -49.67 -12.44
CA CYS A 831 -1.47 -49.32 -11.96
C CYS A 831 -0.41 -50.35 -12.39
N VAL A 832 -0.69 -51.64 -12.19
CA VAL A 832 0.24 -52.72 -12.58
C VAL A 832 0.47 -52.73 -14.09
N ALA A 833 -0.59 -52.61 -14.88
CA ALA A 833 -0.57 -52.67 -16.34
C ALA A 833 0.12 -51.47 -17.01
N GLU A 834 0.20 -50.32 -16.33
CA GLU A 834 0.78 -49.10 -16.88
C GLU A 834 2.27 -49.28 -17.22
N LYS A 835 2.65 -49.03 -18.48
CA LYS A 835 4.06 -49.07 -18.89
C LYS A 835 4.74 -47.74 -18.59
N ILE A 836 5.93 -47.78 -18.00
CA ILE A 836 6.81 -46.61 -17.88
C ILE A 836 7.64 -46.56 -19.16
N GLU A 837 7.40 -45.55 -20.00
CA GLU A 837 8.13 -45.37 -21.25
C GLU A 837 9.56 -44.86 -20.97
N PRO A 838 10.61 -45.52 -21.48
CA PRO A 838 11.99 -45.13 -21.25
C PRO A 838 12.38 -43.97 -22.17
N ASN A 839 12.00 -42.72 -21.83
CA ASN A 839 12.47 -41.55 -22.56
C ASN A 839 13.15 -40.52 -21.62
N MET A 840 14.47 -40.44 -21.78
CA MET A 840 15.44 -39.40 -21.40
C MET A 840 15.50 -38.88 -19.94
N LEU A 841 16.54 -39.38 -19.24
CA LEU A 841 17.32 -38.84 -18.10
C LEU A 841 16.78 -38.96 -16.65
N ASP A 842 17.69 -39.43 -15.78
CA ASP A 842 17.78 -39.46 -14.31
C ASP A 842 16.57 -39.86 -13.43
N SER A 843 15.37 -40.05 -13.98
CA SER A 843 14.14 -40.29 -13.18
C SER A 843 13.47 -41.65 -13.38
N TYR A 844 14.00 -42.56 -14.23
CA TYR A 844 13.35 -43.85 -14.48
C TYR A 844 13.30 -44.72 -13.22
N GLU A 845 14.39 -44.76 -12.45
CA GLU A 845 14.44 -45.48 -11.16
C GLU A 845 13.47 -44.87 -10.14
N ASP A 846 13.39 -43.54 -10.06
CA ASP A 846 12.45 -42.84 -9.18
C ASP A 846 10.98 -43.10 -9.56
N LEU A 847 10.66 -43.12 -10.86
CA LEU A 847 9.32 -43.46 -11.35
C LEU A 847 8.97 -44.92 -11.08
N LEU A 848 9.93 -45.83 -11.20
CA LEU A 848 9.75 -47.25 -10.91
C LEU A 848 9.56 -47.49 -9.41
N LEU A 849 10.31 -46.78 -8.57
CA LEU A 849 10.18 -46.78 -7.12
C LEU A 849 8.82 -46.22 -6.69
N GLU A 850 8.42 -45.06 -7.23
CA GLU A 850 7.13 -44.43 -6.96
C GLU A 850 5.98 -45.39 -7.32
N LYS A 851 6.05 -46.01 -8.51
CA LYS A 851 5.06 -47.00 -8.95
C LYS A 851 5.02 -48.21 -8.02
N THR A 852 6.17 -48.74 -7.62
CA THR A 852 6.27 -49.90 -6.72
C THR A 852 5.64 -49.60 -5.36
N MET A 853 5.99 -48.45 -4.77
CA MET A 853 5.41 -47.98 -3.51
C MET A 853 3.89 -47.78 -3.63
N MET A 854 3.41 -47.25 -4.75
CA MET A 854 1.98 -47.05 -4.99
C MET A 854 1.23 -48.39 -5.06
N ILE A 855 1.79 -49.39 -5.75
CA ILE A 855 1.23 -50.76 -5.82
C ILE A 855 1.15 -51.38 -4.42
N GLU A 856 2.24 -51.32 -3.65
CA GLU A 856 2.31 -51.86 -2.29
C GLU A 856 1.30 -51.19 -1.35
N ASN A 857 1.20 -49.85 -1.39
CA ASN A 857 0.26 -49.09 -0.59
C ASN A 857 -1.19 -49.42 -0.94
N LEU A 858 -1.51 -49.51 -2.22
CA LEU A 858 -2.84 -49.82 -2.71
C LEU A 858 -3.27 -51.24 -2.32
N GLU A 859 -2.37 -52.21 -2.49
CA GLU A 859 -2.58 -53.59 -2.05
C GLU A 859 -2.84 -53.67 -0.53
N ALA A 860 -1.97 -53.05 0.28
CA ALA A 860 -2.14 -53.04 1.72
C ALA A 860 -3.47 -52.41 2.14
N ARG A 861 -3.89 -51.34 1.45
CA ARG A 861 -5.18 -50.68 1.69
C ARG A 861 -6.36 -51.57 1.33
N ILE A 862 -6.34 -52.21 0.16
CA ILE A 862 -7.41 -53.12 -0.29
C ILE A 862 -7.56 -54.27 0.70
N LEU A 863 -6.46 -54.89 1.12
CA LEU A 863 -6.50 -56.01 2.07
C LEU A 863 -7.04 -55.58 3.45
N ARG A 864 -6.68 -54.37 3.92
CA ARG A 864 -7.26 -53.81 5.15
C ARG A 864 -8.75 -53.57 5.02
N GLN A 865 -9.20 -52.95 3.92
CA GLN A 865 -10.61 -52.67 3.70
C GLN A 865 -11.44 -53.96 3.59
N VAL A 866 -10.92 -54.97 2.89
CA VAL A 866 -11.56 -56.29 2.80
C VAL A 866 -11.74 -56.92 4.18
N LYS A 867 -10.69 -56.92 5.02
CA LYS A 867 -10.79 -57.44 6.40
C LYS A 867 -11.83 -56.69 7.23
N TYR A 868 -11.83 -55.36 7.12
CA TYR A 868 -12.79 -54.52 7.83
C TYR A 868 -14.24 -54.81 7.37
N ASP A 869 -14.48 -54.84 6.06
CA ASP A 869 -15.81 -55.05 5.50
C ASP A 869 -16.36 -56.44 5.80
N LEU A 870 -15.52 -57.49 5.79
CA LEU A 870 -15.92 -58.84 6.21
C LEU A 870 -16.40 -58.89 7.67
N GLN A 871 -15.87 -58.03 8.54
CA GLN A 871 -16.26 -57.95 9.95
C GLN A 871 -17.52 -57.09 10.18
N HIS A 872 -17.78 -56.11 9.33
CA HIS A 872 -18.77 -55.05 9.60
C HIS A 872 -19.94 -54.99 8.59
N LYS A 873 -19.86 -55.71 7.46
CA LYS A 873 -20.90 -55.73 6.42
C LYS A 873 -21.44 -57.15 6.22
N PRO A 874 -22.64 -57.47 6.74
CA PRO A 874 -23.28 -58.76 6.52
C PRO A 874 -23.46 -59.07 5.02
N GLY A 875 -23.11 -60.29 4.59
CA GLY A 875 -23.26 -60.75 3.19
C GLY A 875 -22.15 -60.29 2.23
N PHE A 876 -21.17 -59.51 2.70
CA PHE A 876 -20.07 -59.01 1.87
C PHE A 876 -19.16 -60.12 1.32
N ASP A 877 -19.08 -61.27 1.97
CA ASP A 877 -18.27 -62.40 1.49
C ASP A 877 -18.78 -62.95 0.15
N ILE A 878 -20.10 -62.93 -0.08
CA ILE A 878 -20.74 -63.34 -1.33
C ILE A 878 -20.43 -62.32 -2.44
N GLU A 879 -20.62 -61.02 -2.15
CA GLU A 879 -20.30 -59.91 -3.06
C GLU A 879 -18.81 -59.94 -3.46
N LEU A 880 -17.94 -60.17 -2.49
CA LEU A 880 -16.50 -60.24 -2.70
C LEU A 880 -16.10 -61.44 -3.56
N LYS A 881 -16.69 -62.63 -3.34
CA LYS A 881 -16.45 -63.81 -4.19
C LYS A 881 -16.84 -63.54 -5.64
N GLN A 882 -18.04 -62.99 -5.85
CA GLN A 882 -18.52 -62.65 -7.19
C GLN A 882 -17.59 -61.64 -7.88
N THR A 883 -17.21 -60.57 -7.17
CA THR A 883 -16.27 -59.56 -7.67
C THR A 883 -14.93 -60.19 -8.10
N ILE A 884 -14.38 -61.11 -7.31
CA ILE A 884 -13.11 -61.79 -7.62
C ILE A 884 -13.24 -62.68 -8.85
N ASP A 885 -14.36 -63.39 -8.99
CA ASP A 885 -14.57 -64.31 -10.09
C ASP A 885 -14.77 -63.55 -11.41
N ASP A 886 -15.49 -62.43 -11.39
CA ASP A 886 -15.62 -61.52 -12.54
C ASP A 886 -14.25 -61.00 -13.00
N PHE A 887 -13.39 -60.60 -12.04
CA PHE A 887 -12.03 -60.17 -12.36
C PHE A 887 -11.14 -61.30 -12.87
N SER A 888 -11.32 -62.51 -12.34
CA SER A 888 -10.60 -63.70 -12.77
C SER A 888 -10.94 -64.10 -14.22
N ALA A 889 -12.10 -63.68 -14.72
CA ALA A 889 -12.54 -63.87 -16.10
C ALA A 889 -12.17 -62.70 -17.04
N SER A 890 -11.66 -61.58 -16.51
CA SER A 890 -11.36 -60.37 -17.28
C SER A 890 -9.97 -60.38 -17.94
N ALA A 891 -9.75 -59.50 -18.92
CA ALA A 891 -8.44 -59.27 -19.54
C ALA A 891 -7.36 -58.76 -18.54
N SER A 892 -7.76 -58.36 -17.34
CA SER A 892 -6.88 -57.88 -16.27
C SER A 892 -6.41 -58.98 -15.31
N ARG A 893 -6.78 -60.24 -15.53
CA ARG A 893 -6.53 -61.38 -14.65
C ARG A 893 -5.08 -61.48 -14.16
N ASP A 894 -4.12 -61.37 -15.07
CA ASP A 894 -2.71 -61.58 -14.72
C ASP A 894 -2.18 -60.48 -13.80
N HIS A 895 -2.61 -59.24 -14.02
CA HIS A 895 -2.22 -58.06 -13.24
C HIS A 895 -2.73 -58.09 -11.79
N VAL A 896 -3.84 -58.79 -11.51
CA VAL A 896 -4.43 -58.86 -10.15
C VAL A 896 -4.19 -60.21 -9.46
N SER A 897 -3.59 -61.18 -10.15
CA SER A 897 -3.50 -62.58 -9.70
C SER A 897 -2.87 -62.76 -8.31
N GLY A 898 -1.82 -62.00 -7.99
CA GLY A 898 -1.17 -62.00 -6.68
C GLY A 898 -2.07 -61.47 -5.56
N LEU A 899 -2.73 -60.33 -5.81
CA LEU A 899 -3.67 -59.71 -4.86
C LEU A 899 -4.90 -60.60 -4.62
N VAL A 900 -5.49 -61.15 -5.69
CA VAL A 900 -6.62 -62.08 -5.61
C VAL A 900 -6.28 -63.31 -4.76
N ARG A 901 -5.07 -63.85 -4.88
CA ARG A 901 -4.62 -64.98 -4.05
C ARG A 901 -4.62 -64.61 -2.56
N LYS A 902 -4.13 -63.41 -2.22
CA LYS A 902 -4.13 -62.90 -0.84
C LYS A 902 -5.54 -62.64 -0.31
N ILE A 903 -6.44 -62.11 -1.14
CA ILE A 903 -7.85 -61.92 -0.77
C ILE A 903 -8.55 -63.27 -0.54
N ARG A 904 -8.34 -64.27 -1.42
CA ARG A 904 -8.88 -65.63 -1.23
C ARG A 904 -8.34 -66.30 0.03
N ALA A 905 -7.12 -65.98 0.45
CA ALA A 905 -6.57 -66.46 1.71
C ALA A 905 -7.21 -65.80 2.95
N ILE A 906 -7.76 -64.58 2.84
CA ILE A 906 -8.53 -63.93 3.90
C ILE A 906 -9.95 -64.51 4.02
N LEU A 907 -10.51 -64.99 2.90
CA LEU A 907 -11.84 -65.63 2.84
C LEU A 907 -11.87 -67.08 3.39
N ARG A 908 -10.71 -67.72 3.50
CA ARG A 908 -10.54 -69.05 4.10
C ARG A 908 -10.20 -68.89 5.57
#